data_AF-A0A9P5QRE8-F1
#
_entry.id   AF-A0A9P5QRE8-F1
#
_cell.length_a   1.000
_cell.length_b   1.000
_cell.length_c   1.000
_cell.angle_alpha   90.00
_cell.angle_beta   90.00
_cell.angle_gamma   90.00
#
_symmetry.space_group_name_H-M   'P 1'
#
loop_
_entity.id
_entity.type
_entity.pdbx_description
1 polymer ?
#
loop_
_entity_poly.entity_id
_entity_poly.type
_entity_poly.pdbx_seq_one_letter_code
_entity_poly.pdbx_strand_id
1 'polypeptide(L)'
;MLVLAALRHATPAQRVVWTVVASTRYPTAQLSTAATPTAATASTAAKDSDRAYIARTRELLQETRPTLPRFSVQGDRIKPILSPSQFYSEMKDQIRKAQKSITLAALYLGHNETDLVTELSEALRTRPNLKLNLLLDSLRGTRDSGKGSSASLLCPLVKAYPNQVRISMYHTPDLSGLLKRIMPPRFNEGIGLMHMKVYAFDDTLIMSGANMSHDYFTNRQDRYITFQNKDITEYYSDLVKTVSSFSYSLKDKDNGFSLDMAHGVSDPVNNSKGFKKYATRAMHSFLERWSNIQQSPKDSSYDTTLYPLVQMGPFGLRQDELVTLSMLDHVLHTNDHEEPGKLFITSGYFNFEKRYSQTIINSKLANVCLIAASPEANGFFNSAGISKYIPPAYTLIENRFFNDAKTAGNAERIKIEEYLRKGWTYHAKGLWVYPPKSDLPVLTTIGSPNFGYRSIVRDLEAQLFLVTSNIGLRKSLHEELTSLRQYSYPVTEETFKAPGRQVPIWVGGAKFIMAQHDSNSLAVPSDNSKYVTVFNDPVHFNAKHPLNNSWTLWFDNPGKKSNVNNWEQSLKELITFDTVEDFWGVYNNVMKTCDLAISSNYHLFKQGVKPMWEDPANKHGGKWSIQLPRNKTMSEIDNIWLFTMLACIGEAFEHENEVCGAVVSVRKAFFRISLWTRSSDNYERAISIGRTLKRSANIDGVLEFQSHHESTKTGGKAWTV
;
A
#
# COMPACT_ATOMS: atom_id res chain seq x y z
N MET A 1 5.29 -41.22 8.83
CA MET A 1 5.58 -41.96 7.57
C MET A 1 5.46 -41.10 6.29
N LEU A 2 4.49 -40.18 6.15
CA LEU A 2 4.37 -39.26 5.01
C LEU A 2 5.57 -38.30 4.80
N VAL A 3 6.27 -37.93 5.89
CA VAL A 3 7.48 -37.06 5.84
C VAL A 3 8.69 -37.78 5.21
N LEU A 4 8.78 -39.10 5.34
CA LEU A 4 9.92 -39.89 4.83
C LEU A 4 9.83 -40.18 3.32
N ALA A 5 8.61 -40.20 2.76
CA ALA A 5 8.41 -40.34 1.31
C ALA A 5 8.76 -39.05 0.55
N ALA A 6 8.53 -37.87 1.15
CA ALA A 6 8.83 -36.57 0.54
C ALA A 6 10.34 -36.26 0.44
N LEU A 7 11.18 -36.86 1.29
CA LEU A 7 12.62 -36.64 1.30
C LEU A 7 13.36 -37.29 0.11
N ARG A 8 12.75 -38.31 -0.52
CA ARG A 8 13.38 -39.05 -1.64
C ARG A 8 13.44 -38.27 -2.95
N HIS A 9 12.65 -37.19 -3.11
CA HIS A 9 12.60 -36.37 -4.32
C HIS A 9 12.92 -34.88 -4.09
N ALA A 10 13.34 -34.51 -2.88
CA ALA A 10 13.68 -33.13 -2.53
C ALA A 10 15.10 -32.76 -2.99
N THR A 11 15.24 -31.57 -3.57
CA THR A 11 16.55 -30.96 -3.88
C THR A 11 17.36 -30.71 -2.60
N PRO A 12 18.70 -30.60 -2.67
CA PRO A 12 19.53 -30.32 -1.49
C PRO A 12 19.09 -29.06 -0.72
N ALA A 13 18.66 -28.02 -1.44
CA ALA A 13 18.12 -26.79 -0.85
C ALA A 13 16.81 -27.02 -0.06
N GLN A 14 15.93 -27.89 -0.54
CA GLN A 14 14.69 -28.24 0.15
C GLN A 14 14.97 -29.03 1.44
N ARG A 15 15.96 -29.94 1.44
CA ARG A 15 16.30 -30.73 2.65
C ARG A 15 16.81 -29.88 3.81
N VAL A 16 17.52 -28.79 3.54
CA VAL A 16 18.04 -27.88 4.59
C VAL A 16 16.92 -27.09 5.23
N VAL A 17 15.97 -26.56 4.45
CA VAL A 17 14.79 -25.84 4.96
C VAL A 17 13.94 -26.73 5.86
N TRP A 18 13.68 -27.98 5.47
CA TRP A 18 12.90 -28.91 6.30
C TRP A 18 13.62 -29.36 7.57
N THR A 19 14.97 -29.40 7.57
CA THR A 19 15.76 -29.75 8.76
C THR A 19 15.75 -28.63 9.80
N VAL A 20 15.83 -27.36 9.36
CA VAL A 20 15.72 -26.17 10.23
C VAL A 20 14.28 -25.95 10.74
N VAL A 21 13.28 -26.28 9.92
CA VAL A 21 11.85 -26.22 10.30
C VAL A 21 11.45 -27.35 11.27
N ALA A 22 12.14 -28.50 11.25
CA ALA A 22 11.87 -29.59 12.18
C ALA A 22 12.50 -29.37 13.56
N SER A 23 13.63 -28.64 13.65
CA SER A 23 14.37 -28.41 14.90
C SER A 23 13.84 -27.25 15.75
N THR A 24 12.88 -26.47 15.25
CA THR A 24 12.30 -25.29 15.93
C THR A 24 10.91 -25.56 16.55
N ARG A 25 10.52 -26.83 16.72
CA ARG A 25 9.36 -27.16 17.55
C ARG A 25 9.68 -26.93 19.02
N TYR A 26 9.05 -25.91 19.62
CA TYR A 26 8.98 -25.83 21.08
C TYR A 26 8.20 -27.04 21.64
N PRO A 27 8.63 -27.62 22.77
CA PRO A 27 7.86 -28.63 23.47
C PRO A 27 6.55 -28.01 23.97
N THR A 28 5.44 -28.72 23.75
CA THR A 28 4.18 -28.53 24.47
C THR A 28 4.49 -28.52 25.98
N ALA A 29 4.35 -27.36 26.62
CA ALA A 29 4.51 -27.23 28.06
C ALA A 29 3.43 -28.04 28.77
N GLN A 30 3.84 -29.06 29.50
CA GLN A 30 3.01 -29.74 30.49
C GLN A 30 2.76 -28.79 31.67
N LEU A 31 1.49 -28.60 32.01
CA LEU A 31 1.04 -27.88 33.20
C LEU A 31 1.55 -28.59 34.46
N SER A 32 2.44 -27.93 35.20
CA SER A 32 2.80 -28.29 36.58
C SER A 32 1.82 -27.62 37.54
N THR A 33 1.20 -28.44 38.40
CA THR A 33 0.25 -28.02 39.42
C THR A 33 0.97 -27.41 40.62
N ALA A 34 0.79 -26.11 40.83
CA ALA A 34 0.99 -25.47 42.14
C ALA A 34 -0.28 -24.67 42.50
N ALA A 35 -0.71 -24.82 43.76
CA ALA A 35 -2.02 -24.42 44.25
C ALA A 35 -2.35 -22.93 43.99
N THR A 36 -3.47 -22.68 43.31
CA THR A 36 -4.03 -21.36 43.00
C THR A 36 -5.31 -21.14 43.82
N PRO A 37 -5.66 -19.90 44.19
CA PRO A 37 -6.90 -19.61 44.91
C PRO A 37 -8.12 -19.93 44.03
N THR A 38 -9.26 -20.18 44.66
CA THR A 38 -10.52 -20.64 44.07
C THR A 38 -10.91 -19.94 42.75
N ALA A 39 -11.09 -20.71 41.68
CA ALA A 39 -11.34 -20.26 40.29
C ALA A 39 -12.60 -19.39 40.07
N ALA A 40 -13.54 -19.37 41.02
CA ALA A 40 -14.80 -18.64 40.88
C ALA A 40 -14.65 -17.10 41.01
N THR A 41 -13.73 -16.63 41.86
CA THR A 41 -13.50 -15.19 42.12
C THR A 41 -12.60 -14.55 41.05
N ALA A 42 -11.65 -15.28 40.48
CA ALA A 42 -10.83 -14.80 39.36
C ALA A 42 -11.63 -14.63 38.05
N SER A 43 -12.63 -15.49 37.82
CA SER A 43 -13.51 -15.43 36.64
C SER A 43 -14.47 -14.22 36.67
N THR A 44 -14.90 -13.77 37.85
CA THR A 44 -15.80 -12.62 38.01
C THR A 44 -15.04 -11.31 37.84
N ALA A 45 -13.89 -11.15 38.48
CA ALA A 45 -13.05 -9.95 38.36
C ALA A 45 -12.59 -9.68 36.90
N ALA A 46 -12.24 -10.73 36.14
CA ALA A 46 -11.84 -10.60 34.73
C ALA A 46 -13.03 -10.18 33.81
N LYS A 47 -14.26 -10.57 34.16
CA LYS A 47 -15.46 -10.15 33.42
C LYS A 47 -15.83 -8.71 33.71
N ASP A 48 -15.64 -8.26 34.94
CA ASP A 48 -15.88 -6.87 35.33
C ASP A 48 -14.83 -5.92 34.74
N SER A 49 -13.56 -6.35 34.63
CA SER A 49 -12.51 -5.58 33.95
C SER A 49 -12.74 -5.45 32.45
N ASP A 50 -13.18 -6.53 31.77
CA ASP A 50 -13.54 -6.49 30.35
C ASP A 50 -14.69 -5.49 30.10
N ARG A 51 -15.70 -5.48 30.97
CA ARG A 51 -16.86 -4.57 30.84
C ARG A 51 -16.43 -3.11 30.96
N ALA A 52 -15.56 -2.79 31.92
CA ALA A 52 -15.01 -1.45 32.08
C ALA A 52 -14.18 -1.03 30.85
N TYR A 53 -13.32 -1.91 30.35
CA TYR A 53 -12.51 -1.65 29.14
C TYR A 53 -13.40 -1.39 27.91
N ILE A 54 -14.46 -2.17 27.74
CA ILE A 54 -15.44 -1.99 26.66
C ILE A 54 -16.16 -0.64 26.78
N ALA A 55 -16.59 -0.26 27.98
CA ALA A 55 -17.23 1.03 28.22
C ALA A 55 -16.28 2.19 27.85
N ARG A 56 -15.03 2.14 28.35
CA ARG A 56 -14.01 3.15 28.02
C ARG A 56 -13.69 3.21 26.54
N THR A 57 -13.61 2.06 25.86
CA THR A 57 -13.39 2.00 24.41
C THR A 57 -14.53 2.70 23.64
N ARG A 58 -15.78 2.50 24.06
CA ARG A 58 -16.94 3.16 23.45
C ARG A 58 -16.93 4.67 23.70
N GLU A 59 -16.59 5.10 24.91
CA GLU A 59 -16.44 6.51 25.25
C GLU A 59 -15.33 7.16 24.43
N LEU A 60 -14.16 6.54 24.32
CA LEU A 60 -13.05 7.07 23.54
C LEU A 60 -13.42 7.26 22.08
N LEU A 61 -14.05 6.27 21.44
CA LEU A 61 -14.50 6.41 20.04
C LEU A 61 -15.45 7.59 19.86
N GLN A 62 -16.31 7.84 20.86
CA GLN A 62 -17.22 8.98 20.88
C GLN A 62 -16.48 10.31 21.11
N GLU A 63 -15.49 10.35 22.01
CA GLU A 63 -14.64 11.51 22.30
C GLU A 63 -13.79 11.91 21.08
N THR A 64 -13.14 10.93 20.43
CA THR A 64 -12.30 11.15 19.26
C THR A 64 -13.09 11.78 18.11
N ARG A 65 -14.35 11.35 17.93
CA ARG A 65 -15.18 11.89 16.86
C ARG A 65 -16.69 11.80 17.18
N PRO A 66 -17.25 12.83 17.85
CA PRO A 66 -18.63 12.81 18.33
C PRO A 66 -19.70 12.66 17.25
N THR A 67 -19.38 13.05 16.02
CA THR A 67 -20.29 13.00 14.88
C THR A 67 -20.26 11.66 14.14
N LEU A 68 -19.58 10.65 14.66
CA LEU A 68 -19.58 9.32 14.03
C LEU A 68 -20.95 8.66 14.20
N PRO A 69 -21.50 8.07 13.13
CA PRO A 69 -22.69 7.25 13.24
C PRO A 69 -22.40 6.05 14.15
N ARG A 70 -23.40 5.73 14.99
CA ARG A 70 -23.36 4.63 15.95
C ARG A 70 -24.57 3.74 15.74
N PHE A 71 -24.32 2.44 15.53
CA PHE A 71 -25.37 1.43 15.42
C PHE A 71 -25.24 0.41 16.55
N SER A 72 -26.34 0.22 17.29
CA SER A 72 -26.42 -0.78 18.36
C SER A 72 -27.03 -2.07 17.81
N VAL A 73 -26.32 -3.19 17.94
CA VAL A 73 -26.69 -4.48 17.35
C VAL A 73 -26.50 -5.62 18.35
N GLN A 74 -27.21 -6.73 18.12
CA GLN A 74 -27.01 -7.97 18.85
C GLN A 74 -25.82 -8.72 18.23
N GLY A 75 -24.85 -9.11 19.06
CA GLY A 75 -23.64 -9.78 18.60
C GLY A 75 -23.93 -11.10 17.88
N ASP A 76 -25.00 -11.80 18.25
CA ASP A 76 -25.43 -13.06 17.62
C ASP A 76 -25.87 -12.89 16.15
N ARG A 77 -26.10 -11.65 15.70
CA ARG A 77 -26.42 -11.29 14.32
C ARG A 77 -25.18 -10.98 13.48
N ILE A 78 -23.99 -11.16 14.04
CA ILE A 78 -22.70 -10.94 13.37
C ILE A 78 -21.93 -12.25 13.31
N LYS A 79 -21.41 -12.60 12.13
CA LYS A 79 -20.74 -13.88 11.92
C LYS A 79 -19.50 -13.73 11.03
N PRO A 80 -18.29 -13.97 11.56
CA PRO A 80 -17.11 -14.15 10.72
C PRO A 80 -17.23 -15.38 9.81
N ILE A 81 -16.72 -15.28 8.60
CA ILE A 81 -16.60 -16.39 7.65
C ILE A 81 -15.12 -16.76 7.53
N LEU A 82 -14.79 -18.05 7.61
CA LEU A 82 -13.41 -18.49 7.84
C LEU A 82 -12.65 -18.79 6.54
N SER A 83 -13.34 -19.05 5.43
CA SER A 83 -12.68 -19.40 4.15
C SER A 83 -13.20 -18.62 2.93
N PRO A 84 -12.35 -18.45 1.90
CA PRO A 84 -12.75 -17.88 0.60
C PRO A 84 -13.95 -18.59 -0.05
N SER A 85 -13.99 -19.92 0.05
CA SER A 85 -15.06 -20.73 -0.54
C SER A 85 -16.40 -20.54 0.19
N GLN A 86 -16.36 -20.40 1.52
CA GLN A 86 -17.55 -20.07 2.31
C GLN A 86 -18.04 -18.67 1.99
N PHE A 87 -17.13 -17.69 1.82
CA PHE A 87 -17.48 -16.34 1.40
C PHE A 87 -18.20 -16.33 0.04
N TYR A 88 -17.68 -17.05 -0.95
CA TYR A 88 -18.33 -17.12 -2.26
C TYR A 88 -19.70 -17.83 -2.19
N SER A 89 -19.80 -18.88 -1.38
CA SER A 89 -21.08 -19.57 -1.15
C SER A 89 -22.11 -18.67 -0.50
N GLU A 90 -21.72 -17.93 0.55
CA GLU A 90 -22.58 -16.98 1.25
C GLU A 90 -23.04 -15.86 0.32
N MET A 91 -22.13 -15.29 -0.49
CA MET A 91 -22.47 -14.27 -1.48
C MET A 91 -23.55 -14.75 -2.46
N LYS A 92 -23.40 -15.97 -3.01
CA LYS A 92 -24.41 -16.55 -3.93
C LYS A 92 -25.73 -16.82 -3.21
N ASP A 93 -25.69 -17.32 -1.98
CA ASP A 93 -26.89 -17.56 -1.18
C ASP A 93 -27.66 -16.25 -0.90
N GLN A 94 -26.95 -15.18 -0.54
CA GLN A 94 -27.57 -13.87 -0.33
C GLN A 94 -28.14 -13.27 -1.62
N ILE A 95 -27.48 -13.45 -2.78
CA ILE A 95 -28.03 -13.06 -4.10
C ILE A 95 -29.35 -13.78 -4.37
N ARG A 96 -29.41 -15.09 -4.11
CA ARG A 96 -30.63 -15.89 -4.33
C ARG A 96 -31.75 -15.53 -3.35
N LYS A 97 -31.43 -15.04 -2.17
CA LYS A 97 -32.41 -14.68 -1.13
C LYS A 97 -32.95 -13.25 -1.30
N ALA A 98 -32.15 -12.33 -1.82
CA ALA A 98 -32.49 -10.91 -1.95
C ALA A 98 -33.82 -10.70 -2.69
N GLN A 99 -34.66 -9.81 -2.16
CA GLN A 99 -35.99 -9.50 -2.66
C GLN A 99 -36.13 -8.05 -3.12
N LYS A 100 -35.42 -7.11 -2.49
CA LYS A 100 -35.59 -5.67 -2.72
C LYS A 100 -34.37 -5.05 -3.38
N SER A 101 -33.18 -5.30 -2.85
CA SER A 101 -31.96 -4.69 -3.37
C SER A 101 -30.69 -5.49 -3.14
N ILE A 102 -29.82 -5.45 -4.15
CA ILE A 102 -28.44 -5.90 -4.10
C ILE A 102 -27.55 -4.68 -4.37
N THR A 103 -26.63 -4.37 -3.47
CA THR A 103 -25.63 -3.30 -3.65
C THR A 103 -24.23 -3.87 -3.47
N LEU A 104 -23.40 -3.81 -4.50
CA LEU A 104 -22.04 -4.36 -4.51
C LEU A 104 -21.03 -3.26 -4.84
N ALA A 105 -19.94 -3.20 -4.07
CA ALA A 105 -18.77 -2.41 -4.40
C ALA A 105 -17.51 -3.27 -4.24
N ALA A 106 -16.63 -3.25 -5.23
CA ALA A 106 -15.32 -3.89 -5.20
C ALA A 106 -14.39 -3.23 -6.21
N LEU A 107 -13.08 -3.48 -6.13
CA LEU A 107 -12.15 -2.88 -7.08
C LEU A 107 -12.46 -3.33 -8.52
N TYR A 108 -12.76 -4.61 -8.71
CA TYR A 108 -13.16 -5.19 -9.99
C TYR A 108 -13.96 -6.48 -9.77
N LEU A 109 -14.64 -6.92 -10.83
CA LEU A 109 -15.19 -8.27 -10.97
C LEU A 109 -14.38 -9.04 -12.03
N GLY A 110 -13.86 -10.22 -11.69
CA GLY A 110 -13.02 -11.00 -12.59
C GLY A 110 -13.73 -11.29 -13.92
N HIS A 111 -13.05 -11.11 -15.05
CA HIS A 111 -13.66 -11.27 -16.38
C HIS A 111 -14.19 -12.70 -16.65
N ASN A 112 -13.77 -13.67 -15.85
CA ASN A 112 -14.16 -15.07 -15.91
C ASN A 112 -15.21 -15.47 -14.86
N GLU A 113 -15.71 -14.52 -14.04
CA GLU A 113 -16.73 -14.79 -13.01
C GLU A 113 -18.15 -14.88 -13.60
N THR A 114 -18.31 -15.73 -14.62
CA THR A 114 -19.59 -15.93 -15.32
C THR A 114 -20.66 -16.54 -14.43
N ASP A 115 -20.27 -17.40 -13.49
CA ASP A 115 -21.19 -18.06 -12.56
C ASP A 115 -21.88 -17.03 -11.66
N LEU A 116 -21.12 -16.08 -11.09
CA LEU A 116 -21.67 -15.03 -10.25
C LEU A 116 -22.64 -14.12 -11.03
N VAL A 117 -22.29 -13.78 -12.28
CA VAL A 117 -23.14 -12.99 -13.17
C VAL A 117 -24.42 -13.75 -13.56
N THR A 118 -24.33 -15.07 -13.70
CA THR A 118 -25.49 -15.93 -13.96
C THR A 118 -26.45 -15.95 -12.78
N GLU A 119 -25.94 -16.06 -11.55
CA GLU A 119 -26.76 -15.98 -10.32
C GLU A 119 -27.46 -14.62 -10.19
N LEU A 120 -26.76 -13.53 -10.50
CA LEU A 120 -27.36 -12.18 -10.53
C LEU A 120 -28.46 -12.07 -11.58
N SER A 121 -28.20 -12.56 -12.80
CA SER A 121 -29.19 -12.56 -13.89
C SER A 121 -30.45 -13.32 -13.49
N GLU A 122 -30.30 -14.50 -12.89
CA GLU A 122 -31.42 -15.33 -12.46
C GLU A 122 -32.24 -14.68 -11.33
N ALA A 123 -31.58 -14.03 -10.37
CA ALA A 123 -32.26 -13.27 -9.33
C ALA A 123 -33.08 -12.10 -9.90
N LEU A 124 -32.51 -11.33 -10.84
CA LEU A 124 -33.18 -10.21 -11.52
C LEU A 124 -34.34 -10.67 -12.41
N ARG A 125 -34.18 -11.80 -13.09
CA ARG A 125 -35.22 -12.41 -13.95
C ARG A 125 -36.44 -12.82 -13.14
N THR A 126 -36.22 -13.41 -11.96
CA THR A 126 -37.29 -13.96 -11.11
C THR A 126 -37.95 -12.92 -10.21
N ARG A 127 -37.35 -11.73 -10.03
CA ARG A 127 -37.83 -10.68 -9.13
C ARG A 127 -37.85 -9.32 -9.82
N PRO A 128 -38.95 -8.95 -10.52
CA PRO A 128 -39.02 -7.71 -11.30
C PRO A 128 -38.76 -6.40 -10.52
N ASN A 129 -38.97 -6.43 -9.20
CA ASN A 129 -38.78 -5.29 -8.30
C ASN A 129 -37.36 -5.21 -7.69
N LEU A 130 -36.55 -6.24 -7.85
CA LEU A 130 -35.18 -6.29 -7.32
C LEU A 130 -34.33 -5.21 -8.01
N LYS A 131 -33.55 -4.45 -7.23
CA LYS A 131 -32.61 -3.45 -7.78
C LYS A 131 -31.17 -3.89 -7.56
N LEU A 132 -30.36 -3.93 -8.61
CA LEU A 132 -28.92 -4.16 -8.54
C LEU A 132 -28.18 -2.83 -8.74
N ASN A 133 -27.41 -2.42 -7.73
CA ASN A 133 -26.46 -1.31 -7.81
C ASN A 133 -25.04 -1.86 -7.68
N LEU A 134 -24.21 -1.68 -8.69
CA LEU A 134 -22.84 -2.20 -8.69
C LEU A 134 -21.87 -1.06 -8.94
N LEU A 135 -20.89 -0.87 -8.06
CA LEU A 135 -19.84 0.16 -8.15
C LEU A 135 -18.48 -0.52 -8.28
N LEU A 136 -17.76 -0.25 -9.38
CA LEU A 136 -16.37 -0.69 -9.57
C LEU A 136 -15.45 0.52 -9.78
N ASP A 137 -14.15 0.26 -9.71
CA ASP A 137 -13.16 1.19 -10.21
C ASP A 137 -13.12 1.14 -11.75
N SER A 138 -13.10 2.30 -12.40
CA SER A 138 -13.10 2.44 -13.85
C SER A 138 -11.83 1.87 -14.47
N LEU A 139 -10.66 2.17 -13.90
CA LEU A 139 -9.37 1.75 -14.46
C LEU A 139 -9.20 0.23 -14.39
N ARG A 140 -9.71 -0.37 -13.31
CA ARG A 140 -9.66 -1.82 -13.09
C ARG A 140 -10.80 -2.55 -13.78
N GLY A 141 -11.99 -1.98 -13.80
CA GLY A 141 -13.20 -2.55 -14.36
C GLY A 141 -13.25 -2.57 -15.88
N THR A 142 -12.55 -1.65 -16.57
CA THR A 142 -12.46 -1.61 -18.04
C THR A 142 -11.16 -2.18 -18.60
N ARG A 143 -10.28 -2.72 -17.75
CA ARG A 143 -9.00 -3.27 -18.20
C ARG A 143 -9.23 -4.55 -18.99
N ASP A 144 -8.97 -4.51 -20.29
CA ASP A 144 -9.04 -5.70 -21.14
C ASP A 144 -7.83 -6.61 -20.91
N SER A 145 -8.12 -7.87 -20.65
CA SER A 145 -7.15 -8.94 -20.46
C SER A 145 -6.84 -9.72 -21.76
N GLY A 146 -7.43 -9.31 -22.89
CA GLY A 146 -7.49 -10.10 -24.13
C GLY A 146 -8.59 -11.16 -24.11
N LYS A 147 -9.30 -11.29 -22.98
CA LYS A 147 -10.47 -12.17 -22.77
C LYS A 147 -11.69 -11.39 -22.27
N GLY A 148 -11.64 -10.05 -22.34
CA GLY A 148 -12.65 -9.15 -21.80
C GLY A 148 -12.24 -8.49 -20.47
N SER A 149 -13.20 -7.77 -19.91
CA SER A 149 -13.10 -6.93 -18.71
C SER A 149 -14.36 -7.10 -17.83
N SER A 150 -14.37 -6.51 -16.63
CA SER A 150 -15.59 -6.47 -15.81
C SER A 150 -16.74 -5.78 -16.56
N ALA A 151 -16.44 -4.68 -17.24
CA ALA A 151 -17.42 -3.91 -18.00
C ALA A 151 -18.06 -4.73 -19.13
N SER A 152 -17.28 -5.45 -19.93
CA SER A 152 -17.81 -6.29 -21.00
C SER A 152 -18.63 -7.47 -20.47
N LEU A 153 -18.23 -8.07 -19.34
CA LEU A 153 -18.96 -9.17 -18.72
C LEU A 153 -20.29 -8.72 -18.11
N LEU A 154 -20.36 -7.49 -17.59
CA LEU A 154 -21.54 -6.94 -16.94
C LEU A 154 -22.52 -6.22 -17.88
N CYS A 155 -22.06 -5.77 -19.05
CA CYS A 155 -22.89 -5.08 -20.04
C CYS A 155 -24.19 -5.82 -20.42
N PRO A 156 -24.19 -7.16 -20.59
CA PRO A 156 -25.42 -7.91 -20.85
C PRO A 156 -26.51 -7.74 -19.80
N LEU A 157 -26.15 -7.57 -18.51
CA LEU A 157 -27.14 -7.32 -17.45
C LEU A 157 -27.79 -5.94 -17.58
N VAL A 158 -27.02 -4.92 -17.95
CA VAL A 158 -27.53 -3.56 -18.20
C VAL A 158 -28.53 -3.57 -19.35
N LYS A 159 -28.21 -4.31 -20.41
CA LYS A 159 -29.08 -4.46 -21.59
C LYS A 159 -30.35 -5.24 -21.29
N ALA A 160 -30.24 -6.36 -20.56
CA ALA A 160 -31.37 -7.23 -20.28
C ALA A 160 -32.35 -6.65 -19.24
N TYR A 161 -31.84 -5.87 -18.27
CA TYR A 161 -32.62 -5.38 -17.13
C TYR A 161 -32.43 -3.88 -16.88
N PRO A 162 -32.71 -3.00 -17.86
CA PRO A 162 -32.37 -1.57 -17.80
C PRO A 162 -33.06 -0.81 -16.64
N ASN A 163 -34.21 -1.32 -16.17
CA ASN A 163 -34.96 -0.73 -15.04
C ASN A 163 -34.54 -1.29 -13.67
N GLN A 164 -33.79 -2.38 -13.63
CA GLN A 164 -33.35 -3.03 -12.39
C GLN A 164 -31.86 -2.80 -12.09
N VAL A 165 -31.04 -2.67 -13.13
CA VAL A 165 -29.58 -2.69 -13.04
C VAL A 165 -28.98 -1.31 -13.24
N ARG A 166 -28.13 -0.89 -12.31
CA ARG A 166 -27.24 0.27 -12.44
C ARG A 166 -25.81 -0.14 -12.13
N ILE A 167 -24.92 0.09 -13.09
CA ILE A 167 -23.49 -0.21 -12.95
C ILE A 167 -22.70 1.09 -13.10
N SER A 168 -21.93 1.41 -12.07
CA SER A 168 -21.18 2.64 -11.94
C SER A 168 -19.68 2.35 -11.86
N MET A 169 -18.87 3.19 -12.50
CA MET A 169 -17.43 3.05 -12.65
C MET A 169 -16.75 4.33 -12.16
N TYR A 170 -16.23 4.31 -10.95
CA TYR A 170 -15.53 5.46 -10.37
C TYR A 170 -14.17 5.66 -11.04
N HIS A 171 -13.83 6.90 -11.39
CA HIS A 171 -12.51 7.23 -11.91
C HIS A 171 -11.86 8.30 -11.03
N THR A 172 -10.58 8.10 -10.68
CA THR A 172 -9.86 9.07 -9.86
C THR A 172 -9.73 10.43 -10.57
N PRO A 173 -9.99 11.56 -9.89
CA PRO A 173 -9.79 12.89 -10.47
C PRO A 173 -8.31 13.27 -10.59
N ASP A 174 -7.41 12.53 -9.93
CA ASP A 174 -5.98 12.81 -9.92
C ASP A 174 -5.26 12.29 -11.17
N LEU A 175 -5.96 11.55 -12.03
CA LEU A 175 -5.52 11.13 -13.35
C LEU A 175 -6.23 11.95 -14.44
N SER A 176 -5.78 13.19 -14.66
CA SER A 176 -6.41 14.16 -15.57
C SER A 176 -5.44 14.81 -16.56
N GLY A 177 -5.97 15.45 -17.61
CA GLY A 177 -5.22 16.28 -18.55
C GLY A 177 -4.03 15.61 -19.23
N LEU A 178 -2.88 16.30 -19.24
CA LEU A 178 -1.64 15.84 -19.89
C LEU A 178 -1.13 14.52 -19.28
N LEU A 179 -1.33 14.31 -17.97
CA LEU A 179 -0.90 13.13 -17.23
C LEU A 179 -1.54 11.84 -17.79
N LYS A 180 -2.84 11.86 -18.11
CA LYS A 180 -3.53 10.71 -18.74
C LYS A 180 -3.04 10.46 -20.18
N ARG A 181 -2.63 11.51 -20.91
CA ARG A 181 -2.18 11.40 -22.31
C ARG A 181 -0.77 10.79 -22.43
N ILE A 182 0.03 10.87 -21.37
CA ILE A 182 1.42 10.40 -21.33
C ILE A 182 1.62 9.13 -20.49
N MET A 183 0.70 8.81 -19.58
CA MET A 183 0.79 7.63 -18.71
C MET A 183 0.33 6.33 -19.41
N PRO A 184 1.16 5.27 -19.45
CA PRO A 184 0.74 3.98 -19.99
C PRO A 184 -0.41 3.38 -19.14
N PRO A 185 -1.42 2.72 -19.75
CA PRO A 185 -2.63 2.25 -19.05
C PRO A 185 -2.40 1.40 -17.78
N ARG A 186 -1.25 0.72 -17.69
CA ARG A 186 -0.87 -0.14 -16.56
C ARG A 186 -0.48 0.63 -15.28
N PHE A 187 -0.19 1.93 -15.36
CA PHE A 187 0.28 2.75 -14.23
C PHE A 187 -0.76 3.73 -13.69
N ASN A 188 -1.89 3.89 -14.40
CA ASN A 188 -3.05 4.69 -14.01
C ASN A 188 -3.55 4.34 -12.60
N GLU A 189 -3.35 3.09 -12.19
CA GLU A 189 -3.80 2.52 -10.92
C GLU A 189 -3.01 2.99 -9.69
N GLY A 190 -1.83 3.59 -9.86
CA GLY A 190 -0.98 4.07 -8.75
C GLY A 190 -1.42 5.42 -8.15
N ILE A 191 -2.30 6.13 -8.85
CA ILE A 191 -2.69 7.52 -8.56
C ILE A 191 -3.83 7.60 -7.53
N GLY A 192 -4.74 6.62 -7.54
CA GLY A 192 -5.85 6.49 -6.59
C GLY A 192 -6.98 5.65 -7.19
N LEU A 193 -7.66 4.85 -6.38
CA LEU A 193 -8.69 3.90 -6.82
C LEU A 193 -9.94 3.91 -5.93
N MET A 194 -11.07 3.45 -6.46
CA MET A 194 -12.18 3.02 -5.63
C MET A 194 -11.84 1.68 -4.99
N HIS A 195 -11.57 1.68 -3.70
CA HIS A 195 -11.03 0.53 -3.00
C HIS A 195 -11.99 -0.06 -1.95
N MET A 196 -13.23 0.44 -1.84
CA MET A 196 -14.26 -0.10 -0.95
C MET A 196 -14.72 -1.50 -1.38
N LYS A 197 -14.95 -2.38 -0.40
CA LYS A 197 -15.49 -3.75 -0.57
C LYS A 197 -16.73 -3.91 0.30
N VAL A 198 -17.89 -3.75 -0.31
CA VAL A 198 -19.18 -3.70 0.36
C VAL A 198 -20.14 -4.60 -0.40
N TYR A 199 -20.76 -5.56 0.27
CA TYR A 199 -21.71 -6.47 -0.34
C TYR A 199 -23.01 -6.50 0.47
N ALA A 200 -24.01 -5.74 0.05
CA ALA A 200 -25.28 -5.57 0.75
C ALA A 200 -26.43 -6.24 -0.01
N PHE A 201 -27.25 -6.99 0.71
CA PHE A 201 -28.38 -7.78 0.22
C PHE A 201 -29.56 -7.57 1.17
N ASP A 202 -30.53 -6.76 0.77
CA ASP A 202 -31.63 -6.31 1.63
C ASP A 202 -31.14 -5.77 3.00
N ASP A 203 -31.30 -6.54 4.08
CA ASP A 203 -30.92 -6.19 5.46
C ASP A 203 -29.64 -6.93 5.92
N THR A 204 -28.92 -7.56 4.99
CA THR A 204 -27.68 -8.29 5.24
C THR A 204 -26.50 -7.59 4.57
N LEU A 205 -25.45 -7.33 5.34
CA LEU A 205 -24.19 -6.78 4.85
C LEU A 205 -23.07 -7.80 5.03
N ILE A 206 -22.25 -7.99 4.00
CA ILE A 206 -20.95 -8.67 4.10
C ILE A 206 -19.87 -7.60 3.88
N MET A 207 -19.06 -7.37 4.90
CA MET A 207 -17.84 -6.53 4.80
C MET A 207 -16.62 -7.43 4.64
N SER A 208 -15.71 -7.03 3.75
CA SER A 208 -14.49 -7.80 3.46
C SER A 208 -13.39 -6.90 2.91
N GLY A 209 -12.17 -7.43 2.79
CA GLY A 209 -11.11 -6.86 1.97
C GLY A 209 -11.01 -7.46 0.55
N ALA A 210 -11.80 -8.50 0.25
CA ALA A 210 -11.72 -9.31 -0.95
C ALA A 210 -12.42 -8.69 -2.16
N ASN A 211 -11.86 -8.87 -3.36
CA ASN A 211 -12.53 -8.53 -4.62
C ASN A 211 -13.40 -9.70 -5.12
N MET A 212 -14.25 -9.44 -6.13
CA MET A 212 -15.06 -10.48 -6.77
C MET A 212 -14.25 -11.18 -7.88
N SER A 213 -13.35 -12.10 -7.53
CA SER A 213 -12.59 -12.87 -8.51
C SER A 213 -12.12 -14.22 -7.98
N HIS A 214 -11.79 -15.13 -8.90
CA HIS A 214 -11.50 -16.54 -8.64
C HIS A 214 -10.55 -16.79 -7.46
N ASP A 215 -9.42 -16.08 -7.40
CA ASP A 215 -8.45 -16.25 -6.32
C ASP A 215 -9.07 -15.93 -4.94
N TYR A 216 -9.89 -14.87 -4.84
CA TYR A 216 -10.62 -14.49 -3.62
C TYR A 216 -11.78 -15.42 -3.29
N PHE A 217 -12.17 -16.30 -4.21
CA PHE A 217 -13.20 -17.32 -3.97
C PHE A 217 -12.59 -18.69 -3.66
N THR A 218 -11.27 -18.84 -3.79
CA THR A 218 -10.60 -20.15 -3.70
C THR A 218 -9.42 -20.15 -2.73
N ASN A 219 -8.33 -19.46 -3.05
CA ASN A 219 -7.03 -19.64 -2.40
C ASN A 219 -6.30 -18.33 -2.02
N ARG A 220 -7.02 -17.20 -1.97
CA ARG A 220 -6.52 -15.94 -1.40
C ARG A 220 -7.20 -15.68 -0.07
N GLN A 221 -6.44 -15.83 1.02
CA GLN A 221 -6.94 -15.60 2.38
C GLN A 221 -7.19 -14.10 2.57
N ASP A 222 -8.42 -13.75 2.91
CA ASP A 222 -8.85 -12.40 3.31
C ASP A 222 -9.81 -12.56 4.51
N ARG A 223 -10.43 -11.46 4.95
CA ARG A 223 -11.43 -11.46 6.02
C ARG A 223 -12.82 -11.18 5.49
N TYR A 224 -13.82 -11.76 6.13
CA TYR A 224 -15.21 -11.58 5.75
C TYR A 224 -16.08 -11.69 6.98
N ILE A 225 -16.96 -10.70 7.19
CA ILE A 225 -17.90 -10.70 8.31
C ILE A 225 -19.29 -10.35 7.77
N THR A 226 -20.26 -11.19 8.09
CA THR A 226 -21.67 -10.96 7.80
C THR A 226 -22.34 -10.25 8.97
N PHE A 227 -23.19 -9.28 8.67
CA PHE A 227 -23.99 -8.49 9.60
C PHE A 227 -25.44 -8.56 9.16
N GLN A 228 -26.31 -9.16 9.98
CA GLN A 228 -27.76 -9.09 9.77
C GLN A 228 -28.32 -7.88 10.52
N ASN A 229 -28.28 -6.71 9.86
CA ASN A 229 -28.81 -5.48 10.42
C ASN A 229 -29.17 -4.50 9.30
N LYS A 230 -30.41 -4.03 9.31
CA LYS A 230 -30.92 -3.10 8.30
C LYS A 230 -30.14 -1.79 8.26
N ASP A 231 -29.93 -1.15 9.40
CA ASP A 231 -29.42 0.22 9.45
C ASP A 231 -27.98 0.33 8.94
N ILE A 232 -27.10 -0.61 9.33
CA ILE A 232 -25.72 -0.64 8.81
C ILE A 232 -25.69 -1.01 7.31
N THR A 233 -26.60 -1.89 6.86
CA THR A 233 -26.73 -2.26 5.46
C THR A 233 -27.19 -1.07 4.62
N GLU A 234 -28.10 -0.26 5.15
CA GLU A 234 -28.59 0.97 4.54
C GLU A 234 -27.50 2.05 4.49
N TYR A 235 -26.71 2.22 5.56
CA TYR A 235 -25.55 3.12 5.59
C TYR A 235 -24.58 2.83 4.44
N TYR A 236 -24.14 1.58 4.32
CA TYR A 236 -23.17 1.19 3.29
C TYR A 236 -23.80 1.19 1.89
N SER A 237 -25.08 0.89 1.76
CA SER A 237 -25.80 1.02 0.49
C SER A 237 -25.90 2.49 0.05
N ASP A 238 -26.16 3.42 0.96
CA ASP A 238 -26.17 4.87 0.67
C ASP A 238 -24.76 5.40 0.37
N LEU A 239 -23.72 4.89 1.03
CA LEU A 239 -22.33 5.22 0.71
C LEU A 239 -22.00 4.85 -0.75
N VAL A 240 -22.30 3.61 -1.14
CA VAL A 240 -22.06 3.12 -2.50
C VAL A 240 -22.88 3.90 -3.52
N LYS A 241 -24.16 4.21 -3.23
CA LYS A 241 -25.01 5.03 -4.10
C LYS A 241 -24.50 6.47 -4.21
N THR A 242 -24.00 7.06 -3.12
CA THR A 242 -23.41 8.40 -3.11
C THR A 242 -22.19 8.46 -4.01
N VAL A 243 -21.25 7.51 -3.89
CA VAL A 243 -20.08 7.45 -4.78
C VAL A 243 -20.49 7.17 -6.23
N SER A 244 -21.51 6.32 -6.44
CA SER A 244 -22.08 6.06 -7.75
C SER A 244 -22.67 7.31 -8.41
N SER A 245 -23.19 8.26 -7.63
CA SER A 245 -23.83 9.48 -8.15
C SER A 245 -22.87 10.42 -8.89
N PHE A 246 -21.57 10.32 -8.60
CA PHE A 246 -20.52 11.05 -9.30
C PHE A 246 -19.56 10.13 -10.06
N SER A 247 -19.98 8.90 -10.36
CA SER A 247 -19.21 7.95 -11.15
C SER A 247 -19.77 7.82 -12.56
N TYR A 248 -18.98 7.31 -13.51
CA TYR A 248 -19.49 7.00 -14.85
C TYR A 248 -20.54 5.90 -14.77
N SER A 249 -21.61 5.97 -15.57
CA SER A 249 -22.56 4.88 -15.79
C SER A 249 -22.07 4.01 -16.95
N LEU A 250 -22.06 2.69 -16.77
CA LEU A 250 -21.87 1.75 -17.86
C LEU A 250 -23.12 1.73 -18.76
N LYS A 251 -22.94 1.82 -20.07
CA LYS A 251 -24.00 1.76 -21.09
C LYS A 251 -23.68 0.73 -22.16
N ASP A 252 -24.72 0.05 -22.64
CA ASP A 252 -24.64 -0.77 -23.85
C ASP A 252 -24.45 0.13 -25.07
N LYS A 253 -23.55 -0.25 -25.97
CA LYS A 253 -23.33 0.42 -27.26
C LYS A 253 -23.07 -0.63 -28.33
N ASP A 254 -23.44 -0.36 -29.57
CA ASP A 254 -23.22 -1.29 -30.69
C ASP A 254 -21.77 -1.79 -30.71
N ASN A 255 -21.59 -3.11 -30.57
CA ASN A 255 -20.30 -3.82 -30.48
C ASN A 255 -19.41 -3.47 -29.28
N GLY A 256 -19.95 -3.03 -28.13
CA GLY A 256 -19.17 -2.82 -26.92
C GLY A 256 -19.93 -2.15 -25.77
N PHE A 257 -19.25 -1.27 -25.04
CA PHE A 257 -19.82 -0.48 -23.97
C PHE A 257 -19.29 0.96 -24.00
N SER A 258 -20.02 1.90 -23.40
CA SER A 258 -19.53 3.25 -23.09
C SER A 258 -19.65 3.57 -21.60
N LEU A 259 -18.89 4.58 -21.18
CA LEU A 259 -18.92 5.14 -19.84
C LEU A 259 -19.38 6.59 -19.93
N ASP A 260 -20.56 6.86 -19.38
CA ASP A 260 -21.22 8.15 -19.54
C ASP A 260 -21.36 8.83 -18.17
N MET A 261 -20.99 10.11 -18.06
CA MET A 261 -21.27 10.91 -16.86
C MET A 261 -22.72 11.38 -16.87
N ALA A 262 -23.33 11.43 -15.69
CA ALA A 262 -24.63 12.05 -15.53
C ALA A 262 -24.58 13.56 -15.87
N HIS A 263 -25.68 14.07 -16.44
CA HIS A 263 -25.80 15.48 -16.78
C HIS A 263 -25.59 16.37 -15.55
N GLY A 264 -24.76 17.42 -15.69
CA GLY A 264 -24.45 18.35 -14.59
C GLY A 264 -23.35 17.88 -13.63
N VAL A 265 -22.85 16.64 -13.76
CA VAL A 265 -21.69 16.17 -13.01
C VAL A 265 -20.44 16.45 -13.84
N SER A 266 -19.45 17.11 -13.23
CA SER A 266 -18.16 17.38 -13.88
C SER A 266 -17.43 16.07 -14.15
N ASP A 267 -16.74 15.96 -15.29
CA ASP A 267 -15.96 14.78 -15.64
C ASP A 267 -14.62 14.74 -14.88
N PRO A 268 -14.22 13.62 -14.25
CA PRO A 268 -13.00 13.53 -13.44
C PRO A 268 -11.71 13.72 -14.25
N VAL A 269 -11.72 13.42 -15.54
CA VAL A 269 -10.55 13.48 -16.43
C VAL A 269 -10.42 14.86 -17.07
N ASN A 270 -11.52 15.43 -17.53
CA ASN A 270 -11.58 16.68 -18.28
C ASN A 270 -11.77 17.90 -17.37
N ASN A 271 -12.38 17.74 -16.19
CA ASN A 271 -12.61 18.80 -15.21
C ASN A 271 -12.42 18.29 -13.77
N SER A 272 -11.20 17.84 -13.45
CA SER A 272 -10.81 17.32 -12.13
C SER A 272 -11.17 18.26 -10.96
N LYS A 273 -10.96 19.57 -11.10
CA LYS A 273 -11.30 20.55 -10.05
C LYS A 273 -12.81 20.62 -9.79
N GLY A 274 -13.61 20.70 -10.85
CA GLY A 274 -15.07 20.70 -10.75
C GLY A 274 -15.59 19.38 -10.17
N PHE A 275 -15.01 18.26 -10.58
CA PHE A 275 -15.32 16.94 -10.05
C PHE A 275 -15.06 16.85 -8.56
N LYS A 276 -13.85 17.21 -8.09
CA LYS A 276 -13.51 17.20 -6.66
C LYS A 276 -14.48 18.04 -5.84
N LYS A 277 -14.81 19.26 -6.29
CA LYS A 277 -15.79 20.12 -5.62
C LYS A 277 -17.18 19.48 -5.55
N TYR A 278 -17.63 18.78 -6.59
CA TYR A 278 -18.90 18.07 -6.58
C TYR A 278 -18.87 16.86 -5.63
N ALA A 279 -17.88 15.99 -5.79
CA ALA A 279 -17.72 14.77 -5.00
C ALA A 279 -17.55 15.07 -3.50
N THR A 280 -16.73 16.06 -3.14
CA THR A 280 -16.58 16.52 -1.75
C THR A 280 -17.92 16.96 -1.17
N ARG A 281 -18.72 17.76 -1.88
CA ARG A 281 -20.07 18.17 -1.41
C ARG A 281 -21.02 17.00 -1.24
N ALA A 282 -21.04 16.07 -2.20
CA ALA A 282 -21.88 14.88 -2.13
C ALA A 282 -21.52 14.01 -0.91
N MET A 283 -20.22 13.83 -0.66
CA MET A 283 -19.74 13.07 0.49
C MET A 283 -19.97 13.79 1.82
N HIS A 284 -19.81 15.11 1.90
CA HIS A 284 -20.19 15.87 3.09
C HIS A 284 -21.68 15.73 3.39
N SER A 285 -22.53 15.85 2.37
CA SER A 285 -23.97 15.64 2.52
C SER A 285 -24.29 14.23 3.02
N PHE A 286 -23.55 13.21 2.55
CA PHE A 286 -23.66 11.85 3.08
C PHE A 286 -23.29 11.78 4.56
N LEU A 287 -22.12 12.32 4.93
CA LEU A 287 -21.67 12.31 6.33
C LEU A 287 -22.64 13.06 7.25
N GLU A 288 -23.21 14.18 6.81
CA GLU A 288 -24.21 14.95 7.56
C GLU A 288 -25.53 14.20 7.75
N ARG A 289 -26.00 13.45 6.74
CA ARG A 289 -27.20 12.61 6.88
C ARG A 289 -27.04 11.56 7.97
N TRP A 290 -25.84 10.99 8.09
CA TRP A 290 -25.56 9.88 8.99
C TRP A 290 -24.98 10.31 10.35
N SER A 291 -24.43 11.52 10.48
CA SER A 291 -23.77 11.99 11.71
C SER A 291 -24.70 12.08 12.93
N ASN A 292 -25.99 12.33 12.69
CA ASN A 292 -27.00 12.43 13.74
C ASN A 292 -27.55 11.06 14.19
N ILE A 293 -27.14 9.97 13.52
CA ILE A 293 -27.56 8.62 13.92
C ILE A 293 -26.72 8.18 15.13
N GLN A 294 -27.26 8.48 16.30
CA GLN A 294 -26.71 8.12 17.60
C GLN A 294 -27.59 7.04 18.24
N GLN A 295 -27.63 5.83 17.68
CA GLN A 295 -28.43 4.75 18.28
C GLN A 295 -27.79 4.33 19.61
N SER A 296 -28.26 4.92 20.72
CA SER A 296 -27.98 4.39 22.06
C SER A 296 -28.58 3.00 22.17
N PRO A 297 -27.94 2.05 22.88
CA PRO A 297 -28.61 0.83 23.31
C PRO A 297 -29.91 1.23 24.02
N LYS A 298 -31.06 1.06 23.37
CA LYS A 298 -32.37 1.43 23.95
C LYS A 298 -32.78 0.51 25.09
N ASP A 299 -32.08 -0.61 25.22
CA ASP A 299 -32.27 -1.66 26.21
C ASP A 299 -30.96 -2.47 26.35
N SER A 300 -30.82 -3.15 27.49
CA SER A 300 -29.79 -4.13 27.84
C SER A 300 -29.58 -5.28 26.84
N SER A 301 -30.47 -5.41 25.85
CA SER A 301 -30.45 -6.44 24.81
C SER A 301 -29.46 -6.19 23.66
N TYR A 302 -28.88 -5.00 23.54
CA TYR A 302 -27.83 -4.70 22.56
C TYR A 302 -26.45 -4.69 23.22
N ASP A 303 -25.59 -5.62 22.80
CA ASP A 303 -24.28 -5.87 23.40
C ASP A 303 -23.10 -5.50 22.48
N THR A 304 -23.39 -5.03 21.26
CA THR A 304 -22.39 -4.73 20.23
C THR A 304 -22.66 -3.36 19.62
N THR A 305 -21.60 -2.59 19.37
CA THR A 305 -21.66 -1.26 18.78
C THR A 305 -20.79 -1.20 17.54
N LEU A 306 -21.35 -0.68 16.45
CA LEU A 306 -20.69 -0.54 15.16
C LEU A 306 -20.48 0.94 14.82
N TYR A 307 -19.28 1.28 14.34
CA TYR A 307 -18.88 2.62 13.92
C TYR A 307 -18.29 2.56 12.50
N PRO A 308 -19.08 2.85 11.46
CA PRO A 308 -18.55 2.88 10.11
C PRO A 308 -17.74 4.15 9.87
N LEU A 309 -16.61 3.98 9.17
CA LEU A 309 -15.61 5.01 8.89
C LEU A 309 -15.35 5.10 7.40
N VAL A 310 -15.08 6.31 6.94
CA VAL A 310 -14.72 6.62 5.55
C VAL A 310 -13.35 7.31 5.49
N GLN A 311 -12.49 6.82 4.60
CA GLN A 311 -11.24 7.48 4.22
C GLN A 311 -11.28 7.79 2.73
N MET A 312 -11.26 9.07 2.35
CA MET A 312 -11.22 9.48 0.95
C MET A 312 -10.32 10.70 0.83
N GLY A 313 -9.02 10.44 0.74
CA GLY A 313 -8.03 11.51 0.67
C GLY A 313 -8.14 12.46 -0.51
N PRO A 314 -8.54 12.02 -1.71
CA PRO A 314 -8.82 12.93 -2.83
C PRO A 314 -9.90 13.99 -2.52
N PHE A 315 -10.74 13.75 -1.51
CA PHE A 315 -11.84 14.63 -1.10
C PHE A 315 -11.64 15.26 0.30
N GLY A 316 -10.46 15.08 0.91
CA GLY A 316 -10.14 15.62 2.24
C GLY A 316 -10.78 14.87 3.41
N LEU A 317 -11.33 13.68 3.20
CA LEU A 317 -11.98 12.90 4.25
C LEU A 317 -10.99 11.95 4.94
N ARG A 318 -10.86 12.13 6.25
CA ARG A 318 -9.81 11.53 7.10
C ARG A 318 -10.36 10.79 8.33
N GLN A 319 -11.63 10.34 8.31
CA GLN A 319 -12.27 9.80 9.52
C GLN A 319 -11.55 8.55 10.03
N ASP A 320 -11.21 7.65 9.12
CA ASP A 320 -10.60 6.37 9.43
C ASP A 320 -9.22 6.52 10.08
N GLU A 321 -8.36 7.34 9.46
CA GLU A 321 -7.00 7.58 9.90
C GLU A 321 -6.94 8.16 11.32
N LEU A 322 -7.77 9.17 11.59
CA LEU A 322 -7.80 9.85 12.88
C LEU A 322 -8.30 8.93 13.98
N VAL A 323 -9.37 8.17 13.71
CA VAL A 323 -9.94 7.22 14.68
C VAL A 323 -8.98 6.07 14.94
N THR A 324 -8.38 5.50 13.89
CA THR A 324 -7.40 4.42 14.02
C THR A 324 -6.17 4.87 14.82
N LEU A 325 -5.61 6.06 14.54
CA LEU A 325 -4.49 6.61 15.32
C LEU A 325 -4.86 6.82 16.78
N SER A 326 -6.02 7.42 17.07
CA SER A 326 -6.47 7.65 18.43
C SER A 326 -6.66 6.34 19.21
N MET A 327 -7.19 5.30 18.56
CA MET A 327 -7.36 4.00 19.18
C MET A 327 -6.04 3.27 19.41
N LEU A 328 -5.12 3.33 18.44
CA LEU A 328 -3.77 2.78 18.61
C LEU A 328 -3.05 3.49 19.77
N ASP A 329 -3.11 4.80 19.83
CA ASP A 329 -2.48 5.57 20.92
C ASP A 329 -3.03 5.17 22.29
N HIS A 330 -4.35 5.06 22.43
CA HIS A 330 -4.97 4.62 23.68
C HIS A 330 -4.52 3.22 24.09
N VAL A 331 -4.61 2.26 23.16
CA VAL A 331 -4.26 0.85 23.43
C VAL A 331 -2.78 0.67 23.76
N LEU A 332 -1.89 1.47 23.15
CA LEU A 332 -0.45 1.27 23.22
C LEU A 332 0.25 2.14 24.28
N HIS A 333 -0.33 3.28 24.67
CA HIS A 333 0.31 4.27 25.52
C HIS A 333 -0.48 4.69 26.76
N THR A 334 -1.79 4.43 26.85
CA THR A 334 -2.57 4.79 28.04
C THR A 334 -2.46 3.69 29.10
N ASN A 335 -1.97 4.06 30.29
CA ASN A 335 -1.65 3.12 31.36
C ASN A 335 -2.75 3.06 32.44
N ASP A 336 -3.91 2.53 32.07
CA ASP A 336 -5.04 2.38 33.00
C ASP A 336 -4.97 1.07 33.82
N HIS A 337 -4.01 0.19 33.52
CA HIS A 337 -3.92 -1.16 34.07
C HIS A 337 -2.47 -1.61 34.32
N GLU A 338 -2.24 -2.39 35.38
CA GLU A 338 -0.91 -2.92 35.75
C GLU A 338 -0.35 -3.96 34.75
N GLU A 339 -1.22 -4.60 33.95
CA GLU A 339 -0.84 -5.65 32.99
C GLU A 339 -1.12 -5.23 31.54
N PRO A 340 -0.32 -5.72 30.57
CA PRO A 340 -0.45 -5.32 29.17
C PRO A 340 -1.61 -6.04 28.45
N GLY A 341 -2.35 -5.28 27.64
CA GLY A 341 -3.27 -5.83 26.64
C GLY A 341 -2.54 -6.46 25.45
N LYS A 342 -3.29 -7.03 24.50
CA LYS A 342 -2.75 -7.60 23.25
C LYS A 342 -3.39 -6.90 22.05
N LEU A 343 -2.57 -6.50 21.08
CA LEU A 343 -2.97 -5.90 19.83
C LEU A 343 -2.49 -6.77 18.67
N PHE A 344 -3.41 -7.23 17.84
CA PHE A 344 -3.09 -7.92 16.59
C PHE A 344 -3.47 -7.00 15.43
N ILE A 345 -2.58 -6.82 14.46
CA ILE A 345 -2.87 -6.09 13.22
C ILE A 345 -2.48 -6.98 12.06
N THR A 346 -3.37 -7.11 11.08
CA THR A 346 -3.06 -7.76 9.82
C THR A 346 -3.17 -6.79 8.65
N SER A 347 -2.28 -6.96 7.67
CA SER A 347 -2.35 -6.28 6.37
C SER A 347 -1.86 -7.23 5.27
N GLY A 348 -2.37 -7.07 4.06
CA GLY A 348 -1.92 -7.87 2.91
C GLY A 348 -0.44 -7.64 2.57
N TYR A 349 0.13 -6.51 2.97
CA TYR A 349 1.52 -6.14 2.75
C TYR A 349 2.08 -5.42 3.96
N PHE A 350 3.35 -5.68 4.29
CA PHE A 350 4.04 -4.94 5.34
C PHE A 350 4.49 -3.56 4.82
N ASN A 351 3.59 -2.57 4.92
CA ASN A 351 3.84 -1.18 4.46
C ASN A 351 2.96 -0.17 5.21
N PHE A 352 3.07 -0.17 6.54
CA PHE A 352 2.33 0.74 7.39
C PHE A 352 2.75 2.19 7.17
N GLU A 353 1.81 3.12 7.27
CA GLU A 353 2.14 4.55 7.32
C GLU A 353 3.03 4.85 8.54
N LYS A 354 3.88 5.88 8.41
CA LYS A 354 4.90 6.22 9.40
C LYS A 354 4.30 6.49 10.77
N ARG A 355 3.19 7.21 10.88
CA ARG A 355 2.56 7.47 12.19
C ARG A 355 2.07 6.19 12.85
N TYR A 356 1.38 5.30 12.13
CA TYR A 356 1.01 3.99 12.69
C TYR A 356 2.24 3.21 13.16
N SER A 357 3.28 3.16 12.33
CA SER A 357 4.53 2.46 12.65
C SER A 357 5.18 3.03 13.91
N GLN A 358 5.28 4.36 14.01
CA GLN A 358 5.89 5.04 15.15
C GLN A 358 5.07 4.86 16.42
N THR A 359 3.74 4.96 16.35
CA THR A 359 2.84 4.70 17.48
C THR A 359 3.02 3.27 17.99
N ILE A 360 3.19 2.29 17.10
CA ILE A 360 3.45 0.89 17.48
C ILE A 360 4.84 0.71 18.07
N ILE A 361 5.89 1.21 17.41
CA ILE A 361 7.29 1.10 17.85
C ILE A 361 7.49 1.74 19.22
N ASN A 362 6.82 2.87 19.49
CA ASN A 362 6.91 3.59 20.76
C ASN A 362 5.98 3.04 21.85
N SER A 363 5.24 1.95 21.58
CA SER A 363 4.34 1.30 22.55
C SER A 363 5.04 1.15 23.89
N LYS A 364 4.36 1.53 24.97
CA LYS A 364 4.88 1.42 26.34
C LYS A 364 4.29 0.24 27.11
N LEU A 365 3.16 -0.29 26.63
CA LEU A 365 2.33 -1.21 27.40
C LEU A 365 2.03 -2.50 26.63
N ALA A 366 1.18 -2.43 25.60
CA ALA A 366 0.60 -3.62 24.98
C ALA A 366 1.62 -4.51 24.24
N ASN A 367 1.31 -5.81 24.20
CA ASN A 367 1.95 -6.79 23.34
C ASN A 367 1.35 -6.69 21.93
N VAL A 368 2.19 -6.50 20.91
CA VAL A 368 1.76 -6.27 19.53
C VAL A 368 2.20 -7.43 18.65
N CYS A 369 1.32 -7.93 17.80
CA CYS A 369 1.63 -8.90 16.75
C CYS A 369 1.13 -8.38 15.39
N LEU A 370 2.07 -8.16 14.48
CA LEU A 370 1.81 -7.73 13.11
C LEU A 370 1.84 -8.94 12.18
N ILE A 371 0.80 -9.14 11.39
CA ILE A 371 0.66 -10.30 10.49
C ILE A 371 0.63 -9.80 9.05
N ALA A 372 1.53 -10.28 8.21
CA ALA A 372 1.58 -9.91 6.79
C ALA A 372 1.81 -11.13 5.89
N ALA A 373 1.67 -10.94 4.57
CA ALA A 373 2.02 -11.98 3.61
C ALA A 373 3.54 -12.17 3.56
N SER A 374 4.02 -13.42 3.58
CA SER A 374 5.39 -13.71 3.16
C SER A 374 5.61 -13.30 1.69
N PRO A 375 6.85 -13.14 1.22
CA PRO A 375 7.13 -12.85 -0.17
C PRO A 375 6.51 -13.84 -1.14
N GLU A 376 6.49 -15.13 -0.80
CA GLU A 376 5.91 -16.22 -1.60
C GLU A 376 4.38 -16.25 -1.58
N ALA A 377 3.77 -15.79 -0.48
CA ALA A 377 2.32 -15.63 -0.37
C ALA A 377 1.82 -14.28 -0.93
N ASN A 378 2.73 -13.47 -1.49
CA ASN A 378 2.41 -12.20 -2.12
C ASN A 378 1.87 -12.43 -3.54
N GLY A 379 0.80 -11.73 -3.92
CA GLY A 379 0.23 -11.81 -5.27
C GLY A 379 1.19 -11.37 -6.40
N PHE A 380 2.29 -10.69 -6.09
CA PHE A 380 3.32 -10.28 -7.05
C PHE A 380 4.52 -11.24 -7.12
N PHE A 381 4.51 -12.32 -6.33
CA PHE A 381 5.58 -13.33 -6.35
C PHE A 381 5.73 -13.94 -7.75
N ASN A 382 6.96 -13.91 -8.29
CA ASN A 382 7.27 -14.33 -9.66
C ASN A 382 6.51 -13.60 -10.79
N SER A 383 5.92 -12.44 -10.51
CA SER A 383 5.30 -11.63 -11.58
C SER A 383 6.35 -11.19 -12.61
N ALA A 384 5.95 -11.01 -13.87
CA ALA A 384 6.88 -10.57 -14.91
C ALA A 384 7.18 -9.06 -14.82
N GLY A 385 8.40 -8.64 -15.15
CA GLY A 385 8.79 -7.23 -15.18
C GLY A 385 9.15 -6.65 -13.80
N ILE A 386 8.88 -5.35 -13.59
CA ILE A 386 9.32 -4.60 -12.39
C ILE A 386 8.55 -5.03 -11.12
N SER A 387 7.31 -5.50 -11.26
CA SER A 387 6.49 -5.94 -10.12
C SER A 387 7.08 -7.11 -9.34
N LYS A 388 8.01 -7.87 -9.94
CA LYS A 388 8.76 -8.94 -9.26
C LYS A 388 9.61 -8.43 -8.09
N TYR A 389 9.90 -7.14 -8.04
CA TYR A 389 10.68 -6.49 -6.98
C TYR A 389 9.81 -5.91 -5.85
N ILE A 390 8.48 -5.96 -5.97
CA ILE A 390 7.56 -5.52 -4.91
C ILE A 390 7.74 -6.36 -3.63
N PRO A 391 7.80 -7.71 -3.68
CA PRO A 391 8.01 -8.49 -2.46
C PRO A 391 9.34 -8.20 -1.75
N PRO A 392 10.50 -8.10 -2.45
CA PRO A 392 11.75 -7.64 -1.84
C PRO A 392 11.69 -6.24 -1.20
N ALA A 393 10.94 -5.30 -1.78
CA ALA A 393 10.77 -3.96 -1.20
C ALA A 393 10.00 -4.01 0.13
N TYR A 394 8.96 -4.87 0.24
CA TYR A 394 8.28 -5.08 1.51
C TYR A 394 9.16 -5.74 2.55
N THR A 395 10.03 -6.68 2.16
CA THR A 395 10.97 -7.28 3.14
C THR A 395 11.99 -6.27 3.65
N LEU A 396 12.36 -5.25 2.87
CA LEU A 396 13.15 -4.13 3.40
C LEU A 396 12.41 -3.30 4.45
N ILE A 397 11.15 -2.94 4.17
CA ILE A 397 10.32 -2.13 5.08
C ILE A 397 10.08 -2.90 6.38
N GLU A 398 9.79 -4.20 6.27
CA GLU A 398 9.63 -5.10 7.41
C GLU A 398 10.92 -5.25 8.23
N ASN A 399 12.07 -5.43 7.58
CA ASN A 399 13.37 -5.50 8.28
C ASN A 399 13.69 -4.20 9.01
N ARG A 400 13.39 -3.04 8.40
CA ARG A 400 13.58 -1.75 9.07
C ARG A 400 12.71 -1.66 10.32
N PHE A 401 11.41 -1.93 10.19
CA PHE A 401 10.49 -1.92 11.33
C PHE A 401 10.94 -2.88 12.44
N PHE A 402 11.38 -4.09 12.08
CA PHE A 402 11.89 -5.07 13.04
C PHE A 402 13.10 -4.52 13.82
N ASN A 403 14.06 -3.90 13.13
CA ASN A 403 15.23 -3.31 13.77
C ASN A 403 14.88 -2.06 14.58
N ASP A 404 13.96 -1.22 14.12
CA ASP A 404 13.52 -0.03 14.84
C ASP A 404 12.82 -0.43 16.15
N ALA A 405 11.94 -1.44 16.12
CA ALA A 405 11.31 -2.01 17.31
C ALA A 405 12.34 -2.60 18.29
N LYS A 406 13.41 -3.23 17.76
CA LYS A 406 14.52 -3.75 18.58
C LYS A 406 15.34 -2.63 19.21
N THR A 407 15.71 -1.62 18.45
CA THR A 407 16.45 -0.43 18.93
C THR A 407 15.65 0.34 19.96
N ALA A 408 14.32 0.41 19.82
CA ALA A 408 13.42 1.00 20.81
C ALA A 408 13.26 0.16 22.09
N GLY A 409 13.93 -0.99 22.22
CA GLY A 409 13.83 -1.88 23.38
C GLY A 409 12.57 -2.72 23.43
N ASN A 410 11.80 -2.79 22.33
CA ASN A 410 10.47 -3.40 22.29
C ASN A 410 10.42 -4.75 21.54
N ALA A 411 11.57 -5.35 21.24
CA ALA A 411 11.65 -6.64 20.54
C ALA A 411 10.92 -7.80 21.24
N GLU A 412 10.77 -7.76 22.57
CA GLU A 412 10.04 -8.79 23.31
C GLU A 412 8.51 -8.65 23.18
N ARG A 413 8.01 -7.42 23.09
CA ARG A 413 6.57 -7.12 23.05
C ARG A 413 6.01 -6.95 21.64
N ILE A 414 6.82 -6.52 20.68
CA ILE A 414 6.42 -6.31 19.29
C ILE A 414 6.94 -7.47 18.44
N LYS A 415 6.01 -8.28 17.92
CA LYS A 415 6.30 -9.43 17.06
C LYS A 415 5.74 -9.22 15.66
N ILE A 416 6.39 -9.84 14.68
CA ILE A 416 5.92 -9.91 13.30
C ILE A 416 5.74 -11.39 12.95
N GLU A 417 4.68 -11.72 12.23
CA GLU A 417 4.39 -13.03 11.68
C GLU A 417 4.10 -12.94 10.18
N GLU A 418 4.65 -13.88 9.41
CA GLU A 418 4.42 -14.00 7.97
C GLU A 418 3.52 -15.19 7.66
N TYR A 419 2.42 -14.94 6.95
CA TYR A 419 1.60 -16.01 6.39
C TYR A 419 2.31 -16.68 5.22
N LEU A 420 2.43 -17.99 5.27
CA LEU A 420 2.98 -18.82 4.20
C LEU A 420 2.21 -20.14 4.08
N ARG A 421 1.51 -20.31 2.96
CA ARG A 421 0.84 -21.58 2.61
C ARG A 421 1.00 -21.85 1.12
N LYS A 422 1.52 -23.03 0.77
CA LYS A 422 1.79 -23.41 -0.62
C LYS A 422 0.53 -23.29 -1.49
N GLY A 423 0.62 -22.52 -2.58
CA GLY A 423 -0.48 -22.31 -3.52
C GLY A 423 -1.57 -21.37 -3.02
N TRP A 424 -1.33 -20.65 -1.91
CA TRP A 424 -2.23 -19.66 -1.35
C TRP A 424 -1.56 -18.30 -1.29
N THR A 425 -2.36 -17.24 -1.40
CA THR A 425 -1.91 -15.86 -1.17
C THR A 425 -2.61 -15.27 0.05
N TYR A 426 -2.04 -14.22 0.64
CA TYR A 426 -2.59 -13.55 1.83
C TYR A 426 -2.93 -12.09 1.56
N HIS A 427 -4.07 -11.65 2.07
CA HIS A 427 -4.58 -10.31 1.85
C HIS A 427 -5.57 -9.85 2.93
N ALA A 428 -5.55 -10.44 4.12
CA ALA A 428 -6.40 -9.99 5.23
C ALA A 428 -5.99 -8.58 5.70
N LYS A 429 -6.98 -7.77 6.15
CA LYS A 429 -6.74 -6.47 6.80
C LYS A 429 -7.63 -6.30 8.02
N GLY A 430 -7.08 -5.66 9.05
CA GLY A 430 -7.82 -5.20 10.22
C GLY A 430 -7.02 -5.43 11.49
N LEU A 431 -7.65 -5.15 12.62
CA LEU A 431 -7.02 -5.31 13.94
C LEU A 431 -7.94 -6.00 14.95
N TRP A 432 -7.36 -6.48 16.05
CA TRP A 432 -8.06 -7.02 17.21
C TRP A 432 -7.39 -6.53 18.48
N VAL A 433 -8.18 -6.10 19.45
CA VAL A 433 -7.70 -5.67 20.78
C VAL A 433 -8.25 -6.60 21.85
N TYR A 434 -7.34 -7.14 22.64
CA TYR A 434 -7.60 -7.95 23.82
C TYR A 434 -7.25 -7.10 25.05
N PRO A 435 -8.20 -6.88 25.98
CA PRO A 435 -7.91 -6.24 27.25
C PRO A 435 -6.83 -7.02 28.04
N PRO A 436 -6.19 -6.38 29.03
CA PRO A 436 -5.32 -7.07 29.98
C PRO A 436 -6.03 -8.28 30.60
N LYS A 437 -5.30 -9.39 30.79
CA LYS A 437 -5.82 -10.69 31.31
C LYS A 437 -6.90 -11.36 30.46
N SER A 438 -7.29 -10.77 29.34
CA SER A 438 -8.38 -11.28 28.52
C SER A 438 -7.87 -12.17 27.40
N ASP A 439 -8.54 -13.31 27.21
CA ASP A 439 -8.26 -14.24 26.11
C ASP A 439 -9.21 -14.08 24.93
N LEU A 440 -10.08 -13.08 24.99
CA LEU A 440 -11.07 -12.80 23.96
C LEU A 440 -11.01 -11.32 23.54
N PRO A 441 -11.04 -11.01 22.23
CA PRO A 441 -11.00 -9.64 21.76
C PRO A 441 -12.28 -8.90 22.16
N VAL A 442 -12.21 -7.59 22.32
CA VAL A 442 -13.39 -6.72 22.56
C VAL A 442 -13.63 -5.72 21.45
N LEU A 443 -12.57 -5.40 20.70
CA LEU A 443 -12.60 -4.51 19.54
C LEU A 443 -11.98 -5.23 18.34
N THR A 444 -12.60 -5.09 17.17
CA THR A 444 -11.98 -5.42 15.89
C THR A 444 -12.35 -4.41 14.82
N THR A 445 -11.59 -4.37 13.73
CA THR A 445 -11.97 -3.63 12.52
C THR A 445 -12.13 -4.56 11.33
N ILE A 446 -13.01 -4.23 10.39
CA ILE A 446 -13.14 -4.93 9.10
C ILE A 446 -13.34 -3.90 7.98
N GLY A 447 -12.64 -4.06 6.86
CA GLY A 447 -12.75 -3.12 5.75
C GLY A 447 -11.66 -3.29 4.71
N SER A 448 -11.51 -2.25 3.89
CA SER A 448 -10.58 -2.20 2.77
C SER A 448 -9.18 -1.57 3.00
N PRO A 449 -8.93 -0.71 4.03
CA PRO A 449 -7.61 -0.10 4.23
C PRO A 449 -6.49 -1.12 4.47
N ASN A 450 -5.34 -0.90 3.85
CA ASN A 450 -4.10 -1.68 4.09
C ASN A 450 -3.18 -1.03 5.14
N PHE A 451 -3.66 0.01 5.84
CA PHE A 451 -2.90 0.83 6.78
C PHE A 451 -1.65 1.53 6.20
N GLY A 452 -1.49 1.53 4.88
CA GLY A 452 -0.39 2.24 4.20
C GLY A 452 -0.77 3.65 3.77
N TYR A 453 0.24 4.44 3.39
CA TYR A 453 0.08 5.81 2.89
C TYR A 453 -0.97 5.92 1.78
N ARG A 454 -1.02 4.93 0.88
CA ARG A 454 -1.95 4.90 -0.25
C ARG A 454 -3.42 4.87 0.20
N SER A 455 -3.77 4.02 1.17
CA SER A 455 -5.13 3.94 1.73
C SER A 455 -5.53 5.26 2.40
N ILE A 456 -4.57 5.97 2.99
CA ILE A 456 -4.82 7.26 3.62
C ILE A 456 -5.01 8.35 2.57
N VAL A 457 -4.09 8.51 1.61
CA VAL A 457 -4.01 9.71 0.79
C VAL A 457 -4.73 9.60 -0.56
N ARG A 458 -4.72 8.41 -1.19
CA ARG A 458 -5.05 8.25 -2.61
C ARG A 458 -6.34 7.51 -2.89
N ASP A 459 -6.65 6.48 -2.10
CA ASP A 459 -7.77 5.59 -2.38
C ASP A 459 -9.06 6.04 -1.65
N LEU A 460 -10.19 5.52 -2.13
CA LEU A 460 -11.49 5.61 -1.47
C LEU A 460 -11.69 4.31 -0.69
N GLU A 461 -11.60 4.38 0.63
CA GLU A 461 -11.67 3.24 1.54
C GLU A 461 -12.87 3.35 2.48
N ALA A 462 -13.34 2.19 2.92
CA ALA A 462 -14.36 2.07 3.94
C ALA A 462 -13.95 1.01 4.98
N GLN A 463 -14.13 1.35 6.25
CA GLN A 463 -13.79 0.49 7.39
C GLN A 463 -14.93 0.52 8.41
N LEU A 464 -15.06 -0.54 9.20
CA LEU A 464 -16.03 -0.68 10.27
C LEU A 464 -15.31 -1.04 11.56
N PHE A 465 -15.47 -0.22 12.60
CA PHE A 465 -15.06 -0.58 13.96
C PHE A 465 -16.21 -1.29 14.67
N LEU A 466 -15.89 -2.39 15.36
CA LEU A 466 -16.84 -3.21 16.09
C LEU A 466 -16.36 -3.36 17.54
N VAL A 467 -17.17 -2.91 18.49
CA VAL A 467 -16.93 -3.09 19.93
C VAL A 467 -18.03 -3.94 20.53
N THR A 468 -17.68 -5.08 21.16
CA THR A 468 -18.68 -6.05 21.64
C THR A 468 -18.42 -6.55 23.05
N SER A 469 -19.49 -6.67 23.82
CA SER A 469 -19.56 -7.43 25.07
C SER A 469 -20.18 -8.82 24.90
N ASN A 470 -20.63 -9.18 23.69
CA ASN A 470 -21.21 -10.48 23.39
C ASN A 470 -20.13 -11.58 23.43
N ILE A 471 -20.22 -12.49 24.40
CA ILE A 471 -19.20 -13.54 24.56
C ILE A 471 -19.15 -14.50 23.37
N GLY A 472 -20.28 -14.80 22.73
CA GLY A 472 -20.33 -15.66 21.54
C GLY A 472 -19.56 -15.07 20.37
N LEU A 473 -19.85 -13.82 20.03
CA LEU A 473 -19.16 -13.07 18.98
C LEU A 473 -17.67 -12.91 19.30
N ARG A 474 -17.31 -12.58 20.55
CA ARG A 474 -15.90 -12.48 20.95
C ARG A 474 -15.14 -13.79 20.73
N LYS A 475 -15.76 -14.94 21.03
CA LYS A 475 -15.19 -16.27 20.71
C LYS A 475 -15.03 -16.48 19.21
N SER A 476 -16.06 -16.17 18.42
CA SER A 476 -15.99 -16.30 16.95
C SER A 476 -14.93 -15.38 16.33
N LEU A 477 -14.71 -14.17 16.88
CA LEU A 477 -13.63 -13.27 16.46
C LEU A 477 -12.24 -13.80 16.83
N HIS A 478 -12.12 -14.46 17.99
CA HIS A 478 -10.89 -15.15 18.37
C HIS A 478 -10.59 -16.35 17.46
N GLU A 479 -11.61 -17.12 17.10
CA GLU A 479 -11.51 -18.22 16.13
C GLU A 479 -11.12 -17.72 14.74
N GLU A 480 -11.69 -16.61 14.28
CA GLU A 480 -11.30 -15.92 13.03
C GLU A 480 -9.80 -15.59 13.04
N LEU A 481 -9.32 -14.89 14.07
CA LEU A 481 -7.90 -14.53 14.18
C LEU A 481 -7.00 -15.77 14.23
N THR A 482 -7.40 -16.80 14.98
CA THR A 482 -6.65 -18.06 15.08
C THR A 482 -6.56 -18.75 13.72
N SER A 483 -7.65 -18.75 12.95
CA SER A 483 -7.66 -19.30 11.59
C SER A 483 -6.74 -18.52 10.65
N LEU A 484 -6.73 -17.19 10.72
CA LEU A 484 -5.83 -16.35 9.92
C LEU A 484 -4.34 -16.56 10.25
N ARG A 485 -4.04 -16.94 11.49
CA ARG A 485 -2.69 -17.22 12.00
C ARG A 485 -2.27 -18.69 11.89
N GLN A 486 -3.17 -19.57 11.45
CA GLN A 486 -2.88 -21.01 11.38
C GLN A 486 -1.63 -21.33 10.53
N TYR A 487 -1.37 -20.52 9.51
CA TYR A 487 -0.23 -20.64 8.60
C TYR A 487 0.71 -19.44 8.68
N SER A 488 0.72 -18.73 9.82
CA SER A 488 1.68 -17.67 10.08
C SER A 488 2.89 -18.19 10.86
N TYR A 489 4.06 -17.65 10.57
CA TYR A 489 5.33 -18.03 11.19
C TYR A 489 6.04 -16.77 11.72
N PRO A 490 6.69 -16.84 12.89
CA PRO A 490 7.38 -15.69 13.45
C PRO A 490 8.54 -15.24 12.55
N VAL A 491 8.69 -13.94 12.41
CA VAL A 491 9.85 -13.32 11.77
C VAL A 491 10.95 -13.15 12.82
N THR A 492 12.13 -13.67 12.51
CA THR A 492 13.33 -13.53 13.34
C THR A 492 14.48 -12.96 12.52
N GLU A 493 15.64 -12.74 13.14
CA GLU A 493 16.84 -12.35 12.40
C GLU A 493 17.23 -13.38 11.33
N GLU A 494 17.02 -14.66 11.60
CA GLU A 494 17.26 -15.76 10.67
C GLU A 494 16.35 -15.66 9.45
N THR A 495 15.10 -15.21 9.61
CA THR A 495 14.18 -14.96 8.49
C THR A 495 14.79 -14.01 7.48
N PHE A 496 15.43 -12.92 7.91
CA PHE A 496 16.08 -11.96 7.01
C PHE A 496 17.41 -12.46 6.43
N LYS A 497 18.05 -13.44 7.07
CA LYS A 497 19.30 -14.07 6.59
C LYS A 497 19.04 -15.18 5.56
N ALA A 498 17.80 -15.66 5.42
CA ALA A 498 17.46 -16.76 4.51
C ALA A 498 17.71 -16.40 3.02
N PRO A 499 18.17 -17.33 2.17
CA PRO A 499 18.58 -17.03 0.78
C PRO A 499 17.53 -16.34 -0.11
N GLY A 500 16.23 -16.62 0.12
CA GLY A 500 15.13 -15.95 -0.60
C GLY A 500 14.71 -14.59 -0.03
N ARG A 501 15.28 -14.23 1.12
CA ARG A 501 15.03 -13.01 1.91
C ARG A 501 16.24 -12.09 1.97
N GLN A 502 17.41 -12.61 1.58
CA GLN A 502 18.58 -11.81 1.28
C GLN A 502 18.23 -10.89 0.13
N VAL A 503 17.87 -9.68 0.51
CA VAL A 503 17.64 -8.62 -0.44
C VAL A 503 18.96 -8.46 -1.19
N PRO A 504 18.98 -8.64 -2.52
CA PRO A 504 20.23 -8.59 -3.27
C PRO A 504 21.02 -7.33 -2.92
N ILE A 505 22.34 -7.41 -2.86
CA ILE A 505 23.21 -6.32 -2.37
C ILE A 505 22.91 -4.98 -3.08
N TRP A 506 22.42 -5.02 -4.33
CA TRP A 506 21.98 -3.86 -5.12
C TRP A 506 20.66 -3.23 -4.66
N VAL A 507 19.74 -3.97 -4.05
CA VAL A 507 18.60 -3.39 -3.30
C VAL A 507 19.10 -2.77 -1.99
N GLY A 508 20.21 -3.28 -1.48
CA GLY A 508 21.01 -2.65 -0.44
C GLY A 508 21.70 -1.35 -0.85
N GLY A 509 21.74 -0.97 -2.13
CA GLY A 509 22.16 0.38 -2.56
C GLY A 509 21.21 1.48 -2.08
N ALA A 510 19.94 1.13 -1.86
CA ALA A 510 18.99 1.97 -1.13
C ALA A 510 19.31 2.08 0.39
N LYS A 511 20.24 1.26 0.93
CA LYS A 511 20.73 1.42 2.32
C LYS A 511 21.51 2.71 2.52
N PHE A 512 22.19 3.25 1.52
CA PHE A 512 22.99 4.47 1.71
C PHE A 512 22.13 5.74 1.66
N ILE A 513 21.10 5.73 0.81
CA ILE A 513 20.24 6.88 0.55
C ILE A 513 19.34 7.26 1.73
N MET A 514 19.00 6.27 2.56
CA MET A 514 18.15 6.48 3.74
C MET A 514 18.91 6.43 5.07
N ALA A 515 20.24 6.23 5.07
CA ALA A 515 21.02 6.05 6.30
C ALA A 515 22.01 7.18 6.63
N GLN A 516 22.22 8.18 5.77
CA GLN A 516 23.23 9.22 6.04
C GLN A 516 22.72 10.54 6.64
N HIS A 517 21.43 10.67 7.00
CA HIS A 517 20.96 11.87 7.71
C HIS A 517 21.01 11.81 9.26
N ASP A 518 21.41 10.68 9.85
CA ASP A 518 21.36 10.51 11.33
C ASP A 518 22.74 10.44 12.01
N SER A 519 23.81 10.87 11.34
CA SER A 519 25.10 11.10 12.00
C SER A 519 25.56 12.54 11.84
N ASN A 520 24.88 13.49 12.48
CA ASN A 520 25.53 14.66 13.04
C ASN A 520 24.73 15.28 14.20
N SER A 521 25.38 15.24 15.37
CA SER A 521 25.14 16.01 16.60
C SER A 521 23.72 16.06 17.17
N LEU A 522 23.55 15.31 18.27
CA LEU A 522 22.79 15.73 19.44
C LEU A 522 23.24 17.15 19.86
N ALA A 523 22.57 18.18 19.36
CA ALA A 523 22.61 19.52 19.92
C ALA A 523 21.19 20.06 19.93
N VAL A 524 20.69 20.36 21.14
CA VAL A 524 19.41 21.03 21.36
C VAL A 524 19.55 22.46 20.80
N PRO A 525 18.76 22.87 19.80
CA PRO A 525 18.80 24.26 19.34
C PRO A 525 18.13 25.15 20.38
N SER A 526 18.86 26.15 20.86
CA SER A 526 18.33 27.26 21.63
C SER A 526 17.65 28.28 20.72
N ASP A 527 16.40 28.60 21.08
CA ASP A 527 15.58 29.78 20.79
C ASP A 527 15.08 30.09 19.36
N ASN A 528 13.75 30.20 19.26
CA ASN A 528 12.91 30.95 18.31
C ASN A 528 12.81 30.61 16.81
N SER A 529 12.68 29.34 16.44
CA SER A 529 11.86 28.98 15.26
C SER A 529 10.68 28.11 15.67
N LYS A 530 9.47 28.69 15.67
CA LYS A 530 8.23 27.96 15.97
C LYS A 530 8.04 26.86 14.93
N TYR A 531 8.11 25.60 15.36
CA TYR A 531 7.64 24.47 14.57
C TYR A 531 6.18 24.71 14.16
N VAL A 532 5.93 24.89 12.87
CA VAL A 532 4.57 24.93 12.32
C VAL A 532 4.12 23.49 12.17
N THR A 533 3.25 23.08 13.09
CA THR A 533 2.67 21.74 13.09
C THR A 533 1.30 21.76 12.40
N VAL A 534 0.73 20.60 12.12
CA VAL A 534 -0.65 20.49 11.60
C VAL A 534 -1.70 21.13 12.54
N PHE A 535 -1.35 21.36 13.81
CA PHE A 535 -2.19 22.09 14.77
C PHE A 535 -2.23 23.59 14.50
N ASN A 536 -1.30 24.12 13.69
CA ASN A 536 -1.18 25.54 13.37
C ASN A 536 -1.82 25.91 12.03
N ASP A 537 -1.74 25.05 11.00
CA ASP A 537 -2.46 25.21 9.72
C ASP A 537 -2.74 23.84 9.06
N PRO A 538 -3.86 23.18 9.42
CA PRO A 538 -4.21 21.87 8.88
C PRO A 538 -4.66 21.91 7.41
N VAL A 539 -4.91 23.09 6.84
CA VAL A 539 -5.42 23.26 5.47
C VAL A 539 -4.27 23.30 4.45
N HIS A 540 -3.09 23.80 4.85
CA HIS A 540 -1.92 23.93 3.98
C HIS A 540 -0.73 23.04 4.37
N PHE A 541 -0.87 22.17 5.37
CA PHE A 541 0.19 21.25 5.77
C PHE A 541 0.43 20.16 4.73
N ASN A 542 1.41 20.37 3.86
CA ASN A 542 1.81 19.43 2.82
C ASN A 542 3.26 18.96 3.09
N ALA A 543 3.44 18.12 4.11
CA ALA A 543 4.74 17.55 4.43
C ALA A 543 5.14 16.53 3.34
N LYS A 544 5.77 17.03 2.28
CA LYS A 544 6.58 16.23 1.35
C LYS A 544 7.90 15.85 2.02
N HIS A 545 8.57 14.78 1.60
CA HIS A 545 9.89 14.43 2.12
C HIS A 545 10.96 15.18 1.31
N PRO A 546 11.54 16.27 1.84
CA PRO A 546 12.53 17.03 1.11
C PRO A 546 13.78 16.20 0.87
N LEU A 547 14.36 16.34 -0.32
CA LEU A 547 15.71 15.92 -0.64
C LEU A 547 16.66 17.00 -0.12
N ASN A 548 17.88 16.61 0.27
CA ASN A 548 18.89 17.56 0.76
C ASN A 548 19.38 18.52 -0.34
N ASN A 549 19.27 18.12 -1.61
CA ASN A 549 19.46 18.98 -2.78
C ASN A 549 18.24 18.91 -3.70
N SER A 550 17.86 20.03 -4.32
CA SER A 550 16.96 20.03 -5.48
C SER A 550 17.69 19.51 -6.71
N TRP A 551 17.01 18.74 -7.55
CA TRP A 551 17.57 18.14 -8.75
C TRP A 551 16.75 18.48 -9.98
N THR A 552 17.44 18.72 -11.08
CA THR A 552 16.86 19.05 -12.38
C THR A 552 17.17 17.93 -13.37
N LEU A 553 16.13 17.36 -13.97
CA LEU A 553 16.24 16.41 -15.07
C LEU A 553 16.20 17.16 -16.40
N TRP A 554 17.20 16.94 -17.23
CA TRP A 554 17.36 17.52 -18.56
C TRP A 554 17.36 16.43 -19.63
N PHE A 555 17.08 16.84 -20.86
CA PHE A 555 17.10 15.96 -22.03
C PHE A 555 17.66 16.67 -23.26
N ASP A 556 18.45 15.96 -24.05
CA ASP A 556 18.80 16.36 -25.40
C ASP A 556 18.78 15.16 -26.37
N ASN A 557 18.75 15.47 -27.67
CA ASN A 557 18.95 14.48 -28.73
C ASN A 557 19.65 15.14 -29.94
N PRO A 558 20.99 15.08 -30.02
CA PRO A 558 21.77 15.70 -31.09
C PRO A 558 21.56 15.05 -32.47
N GLY A 559 20.87 13.91 -32.54
CA GLY A 559 20.62 13.19 -33.80
C GLY A 559 19.56 13.84 -34.70
N LYS A 560 18.79 14.82 -34.20
CA LYS A 560 17.79 15.58 -34.97
C LYS A 560 18.35 16.95 -35.35
N LYS A 561 18.88 17.09 -36.58
CA LYS A 561 19.31 18.35 -37.23
C LYS A 561 19.71 19.48 -36.25
N SER A 562 20.73 19.26 -35.42
CA SER A 562 21.35 20.34 -34.65
C SER A 562 22.48 20.94 -35.47
N ASN A 563 22.31 22.16 -35.99
CA ASN A 563 23.43 22.95 -36.48
C ASN A 563 24.43 23.16 -35.32
N VAL A 564 25.72 22.98 -35.60
CA VAL A 564 26.84 22.91 -34.64
C VAL A 564 26.92 24.13 -33.70
N ASN A 565 26.28 25.25 -34.05
CA ASN A 565 26.27 26.48 -33.26
C ASN A 565 25.16 26.57 -32.18
N ASN A 566 24.30 25.55 -32.01
CA ASN A 566 23.10 25.62 -31.15
C ASN A 566 22.91 24.43 -30.20
N TRP A 567 23.99 23.86 -29.65
CA TRP A 567 23.87 22.76 -28.70
C TRP A 567 23.08 23.16 -27.43
N GLU A 568 23.26 24.39 -26.93
CA GLU A 568 22.51 24.94 -25.79
C GLU A 568 20.99 25.01 -26.06
N GLN A 569 20.57 25.20 -27.31
CA GLN A 569 19.16 25.24 -27.68
C GLN A 569 18.52 23.84 -27.78
N SER A 570 19.34 22.79 -27.84
CA SER A 570 18.87 21.40 -27.90
C SER A 570 18.73 20.74 -26.53
N LEU A 571 19.42 21.29 -25.52
CA LEU A 571 19.32 20.88 -24.12
C LEU A 571 18.07 21.48 -23.49
N LYS A 572 17.14 20.62 -23.10
CA LYS A 572 15.85 21.03 -22.54
C LYS A 572 15.78 20.64 -21.08
N GLU A 573 15.49 21.62 -20.23
CA GLU A 573 15.05 21.37 -18.88
C GLU A 573 13.69 20.66 -18.94
N LEU A 574 13.57 19.48 -18.34
CA LEU A 574 12.29 18.79 -18.27
C LEU A 574 11.54 19.19 -17.02
N ILE A 575 12.18 19.03 -15.86
CA ILE A 575 11.56 19.25 -14.56
C ILE A 575 12.60 19.35 -13.46
N THR A 576 12.35 20.23 -12.50
CA THR A 576 13.08 20.32 -11.24
C THR A 576 12.21 19.78 -10.10
N PHE A 577 12.80 18.98 -9.22
CA PHE A 577 12.13 18.40 -8.06
C PHE A 577 13.03 18.46 -6.83
N ASP A 578 12.43 18.61 -5.67
CA ASP A 578 13.10 18.77 -4.38
C ASP A 578 12.60 17.77 -3.34
N THR A 579 11.76 16.81 -3.72
CA THR A 579 11.18 15.81 -2.80
C THR A 579 11.21 14.40 -3.37
N VAL A 580 11.17 13.40 -2.49
CA VAL A 580 11.16 11.97 -2.87
C VAL A 580 9.92 11.62 -3.69
N GLU A 581 8.76 12.15 -3.31
CA GLU A 581 7.51 11.95 -4.04
C GLU A 581 7.57 12.52 -5.46
N ASP A 582 8.12 13.72 -5.61
CA ASP A 582 8.25 14.37 -6.90
C ASP A 582 9.27 13.63 -7.77
N PHE A 583 10.38 13.12 -7.21
CA PHE A 583 11.32 12.26 -7.94
C PHE A 583 10.63 11.03 -8.55
N TRP A 584 9.88 10.27 -7.76
CA TRP A 584 9.17 9.10 -8.26
C TRP A 584 8.05 9.48 -9.22
N GLY A 585 7.43 10.65 -9.03
CA GLY A 585 6.56 11.28 -10.01
C GLY A 585 7.29 11.44 -11.35
N VAL A 586 8.48 12.02 -11.37
CA VAL A 586 9.26 12.27 -12.57
C VAL A 586 9.75 10.98 -13.22
N TYR A 587 10.45 10.11 -12.48
CA TYR A 587 11.06 8.89 -13.04
C TYR A 587 10.02 7.97 -13.69
N ASN A 588 8.85 7.83 -13.07
CA ASN A 588 7.79 6.97 -13.61
C ASN A 588 7.05 7.57 -14.83
N ASN A 589 7.28 8.86 -15.14
CA ASN A 589 6.58 9.59 -16.20
C ASN A 589 7.49 10.00 -17.37
N VAL A 590 8.78 9.65 -17.33
CA VAL A 590 9.70 9.83 -18.46
C VAL A 590 9.85 8.55 -19.28
N MET A 591 10.26 8.69 -20.54
CA MET A 591 10.53 7.54 -21.41
C MET A 591 11.65 6.70 -20.81
N LYS A 592 11.52 5.38 -20.85
CA LYS A 592 12.58 4.50 -20.36
C LYS A 592 13.83 4.64 -21.21
N THR A 593 14.98 4.45 -20.59
CA THR A 593 16.29 4.57 -21.25
C THR A 593 16.43 3.60 -22.42
N CYS A 594 15.92 2.37 -22.29
CA CYS A 594 15.94 1.39 -23.38
C CYS A 594 15.10 1.80 -24.61
N ASP A 595 14.05 2.60 -24.40
CA ASP A 595 13.09 3.05 -25.41
C ASP A 595 13.48 4.38 -26.07
N LEU A 596 14.47 5.08 -25.52
CA LEU A 596 14.95 6.35 -26.07
C LEU A 596 15.50 6.17 -27.49
N ALA A 597 15.22 7.16 -28.34
CA ALA A 597 15.80 7.23 -29.67
C ALA A 597 17.35 7.29 -29.60
N ILE A 598 18.01 6.68 -30.58
CA ILE A 598 19.48 6.74 -30.69
C ILE A 598 19.93 8.21 -30.68
N SER A 599 21.06 8.45 -30.00
CA SER A 599 21.65 9.76 -29.72
C SER A 599 20.98 10.56 -28.61
N SER A 600 19.89 10.09 -28.00
CA SER A 600 19.28 10.78 -26.86
C SER A 600 20.15 10.69 -25.60
N ASN A 601 20.05 11.71 -24.74
CA ASN A 601 20.68 11.75 -23.43
C ASN A 601 19.67 12.25 -22.37
N TYR A 602 19.66 11.60 -21.20
CA TYR A 602 19.10 12.18 -19.98
C TYR A 602 20.23 12.65 -19.07
N HIS A 603 20.04 13.81 -18.45
CA HIS A 603 20.99 14.37 -17.49
C HIS A 603 20.26 14.72 -16.20
N LEU A 604 20.66 14.16 -15.08
CA LEU A 604 20.15 14.52 -13.76
C LEU A 604 21.23 15.31 -13.01
N PHE A 605 21.02 16.60 -12.79
CA PHE A 605 22.02 17.49 -12.17
C PHE A 605 21.40 18.26 -11.01
N LYS A 606 22.23 18.67 -10.04
CA LYS A 606 21.78 19.56 -8.96
C LYS A 606 21.21 20.86 -9.54
N GLN A 607 20.15 21.38 -8.93
CA GLN A 607 19.51 22.60 -9.39
C GLN A 607 20.53 23.75 -9.46
N GLY A 608 20.55 24.47 -10.58
CA GLY A 608 21.50 25.56 -10.82
C GLY A 608 22.84 25.11 -11.44
N VAL A 609 23.11 23.82 -11.54
CA VAL A 609 24.25 23.28 -12.29
C VAL A 609 23.78 22.78 -13.65
N LYS A 610 24.27 23.39 -14.72
CA LYS A 610 23.96 22.93 -16.08
C LYS A 610 24.82 21.71 -16.44
N PRO A 611 24.30 20.72 -17.19
CA PRO A 611 25.05 19.54 -17.63
C PRO A 611 26.03 19.88 -18.77
N MET A 612 26.94 20.82 -18.51
CA MET A 612 27.95 21.32 -19.45
C MET A 612 29.27 21.58 -18.73
N TRP A 613 30.39 21.42 -19.44
CA TRP A 613 31.71 21.57 -18.83
C TRP A 613 32.07 23.05 -18.60
N GLU A 614 31.43 23.98 -19.29
CA GLU A 614 31.58 25.43 -19.11
C GLU A 614 30.95 25.93 -17.81
N ASP A 615 30.03 25.17 -17.22
CA ASP A 615 29.38 25.53 -15.95
C ASP A 615 30.45 25.70 -14.85
N PRO A 616 30.39 26.78 -14.04
CA PRO A 616 31.37 27.02 -12.97
C PRO A 616 31.55 25.85 -12.01
N ALA A 617 30.53 25.02 -11.80
CA ALA A 617 30.61 23.83 -10.95
C ALA A 617 31.24 22.62 -11.64
N ASN A 618 31.31 22.58 -12.97
CA ASN A 618 31.87 21.44 -13.72
C ASN A 618 33.24 21.74 -14.34
N LYS A 619 33.61 23.00 -14.57
CA LYS A 619 34.78 23.38 -15.37
C LYS A 619 36.11 22.81 -14.91
N HIS A 620 36.31 22.59 -13.62
CA HIS A 620 37.54 22.00 -13.06
C HIS A 620 37.39 20.51 -12.70
N GLY A 621 36.24 19.95 -13.06
CA GLY A 621 35.77 18.64 -12.69
C GLY A 621 36.27 17.51 -13.58
N GLY A 622 35.72 16.33 -13.31
CA GLY A 622 35.89 15.16 -14.15
C GLY A 622 34.62 14.32 -14.20
N LYS A 623 34.69 13.18 -14.87
CA LYS A 623 33.58 12.22 -14.88
C LYS A 623 34.07 10.79 -14.81
N TRP A 624 33.36 9.99 -14.03
CA TRP A 624 33.38 8.55 -14.15
C TRP A 624 32.49 8.14 -15.32
N SER A 625 32.94 7.23 -16.18
CA SER A 625 32.12 6.74 -17.29
C SER A 625 32.38 5.27 -17.61
N ILE A 626 31.35 4.61 -18.11
CA ILE A 626 31.42 3.24 -18.63
C ILE A 626 30.59 3.12 -19.91
N GLN A 627 31.08 2.32 -20.85
CA GLN A 627 30.33 1.94 -22.04
C GLN A 627 29.81 0.51 -21.89
N LEU A 628 28.50 0.36 -22.00
CA LEU A 628 27.77 -0.89 -21.80
C LEU A 628 27.23 -1.37 -23.16
N PRO A 629 27.69 -2.51 -23.70
CA PRO A 629 27.26 -2.99 -25.01
C PRO A 629 25.73 -3.10 -25.08
N ARG A 630 25.12 -2.46 -26.09
CA ARG A 630 23.66 -2.31 -26.18
C ARG A 630 22.95 -3.65 -26.34
N ASN A 631 23.57 -4.59 -27.05
CA ASN A 631 23.05 -5.95 -27.24
C ASN A 631 23.03 -6.79 -25.95
N LYS A 632 23.94 -6.53 -25.01
CA LYS A 632 24.00 -7.24 -23.72
C LYS A 632 23.19 -6.57 -22.62
N THR A 633 23.10 -5.24 -22.66
CA THR A 633 22.61 -4.44 -21.52
C THR A 633 21.19 -3.90 -21.73
N MET A 634 20.54 -4.27 -22.84
CA MET A 634 19.20 -3.77 -23.19
C MET A 634 18.17 -3.96 -22.08
N SER A 635 18.18 -5.13 -21.44
CA SER A 635 17.23 -5.51 -20.39
C SER A 635 17.55 -4.91 -19.01
N GLU A 636 18.73 -4.31 -18.85
CA GLU A 636 19.24 -3.88 -17.55
C GLU A 636 19.45 -2.37 -17.45
N ILE A 637 19.58 -1.67 -18.59
CA ILE A 637 19.96 -0.26 -18.62
C ILE A 637 19.00 0.66 -17.84
N ASP A 638 17.70 0.37 -17.83
CA ASP A 638 16.72 1.16 -17.08
C ASP A 638 16.98 1.08 -15.58
N ASN A 639 17.38 -0.09 -15.08
CA ASN A 639 17.72 -0.30 -13.67
C ASN A 639 19.05 0.37 -13.33
N ILE A 640 20.06 0.21 -14.19
CA ILE A 640 21.37 0.87 -14.03
C ILE A 640 21.18 2.40 -13.95
N TRP A 641 20.33 2.95 -14.82
CA TRP A 641 20.01 4.37 -14.81
C TRP A 641 19.23 4.79 -13.55
N LEU A 642 18.17 4.06 -13.18
CA LEU A 642 17.42 4.32 -11.95
C LEU A 642 18.32 4.36 -10.72
N PHE A 643 19.17 3.35 -10.56
CA PHE A 643 20.05 3.26 -9.40
C PHE A 643 21.13 4.35 -9.41
N THR A 644 21.58 4.76 -10.59
CA THR A 644 22.45 5.93 -10.72
C THR A 644 21.73 7.20 -10.24
N MET A 645 20.47 7.41 -10.66
CA MET A 645 19.67 8.56 -10.22
C MET A 645 19.40 8.54 -8.71
N LEU A 646 19.04 7.37 -8.17
CA LEU A 646 18.82 7.18 -6.74
C LEU A 646 20.08 7.50 -5.94
N ALA A 647 21.24 6.97 -6.35
CA ALA A 647 22.52 7.25 -5.68
C ALA A 647 22.83 8.75 -5.62
N CYS A 648 22.49 9.51 -6.66
CA CYS A 648 22.62 10.96 -6.70
C CYS A 648 21.66 11.65 -5.71
N ILE A 649 20.35 11.47 -5.89
CA ILE A 649 19.35 12.22 -5.11
C ILE A 649 19.34 11.86 -3.63
N GLY A 650 19.82 10.67 -3.32
CA GLY A 650 19.89 10.14 -1.98
C GLY A 650 21.26 10.28 -1.32
N GLU A 651 22.21 10.92 -1.99
CA GLU A 651 23.50 11.27 -1.36
C GLU A 651 24.31 10.05 -0.92
N ALA A 652 24.27 8.99 -1.73
CA ALA A 652 24.96 7.75 -1.40
C ALA A 652 26.50 7.85 -1.41
N PHE A 653 27.05 9.00 -1.80
CA PHE A 653 28.47 9.24 -1.97
C PHE A 653 29.04 9.91 -0.73
N GLU A 654 30.11 9.36 -0.16
CA GLU A 654 30.84 9.94 1.00
C GLU A 654 31.33 11.39 0.78
N HIS A 655 31.41 11.80 -0.47
CA HIS A 655 31.76 13.16 -0.89
C HIS A 655 30.64 13.73 -1.77
N GLU A 656 29.39 13.75 -1.30
CA GLU A 656 28.20 14.12 -2.08
C GLU A 656 28.27 15.55 -2.64
N ASN A 657 28.97 16.46 -1.97
CA ASN A 657 29.19 17.83 -2.42
C ASN A 657 30.05 17.93 -3.69
N GLU A 658 30.89 16.92 -3.95
CA GLU A 658 31.67 16.80 -5.19
C GLU A 658 30.80 16.34 -6.37
N VAL A 659 29.68 15.66 -6.14
CA VAL A 659 28.84 15.16 -7.23
C VAL A 659 27.97 16.29 -7.79
N CYS A 660 28.14 16.55 -9.09
CA CYS A 660 27.36 17.56 -9.82
C CYS A 660 26.09 16.96 -10.46
N GLY A 661 26.21 15.74 -11.00
CA GLY A 661 25.11 15.09 -11.69
C GLY A 661 25.50 13.81 -12.43
N ALA A 662 24.51 13.12 -12.98
CA ALA A 662 24.68 11.90 -13.75
C ALA A 662 24.05 12.01 -15.14
N VAL A 663 24.57 11.24 -16.08
CA VAL A 663 24.14 11.21 -17.48
C VAL A 663 23.97 9.77 -17.93
N VAL A 664 22.88 9.50 -18.64
CA VAL A 664 22.77 8.30 -19.49
C VAL A 664 22.66 8.70 -20.96
N SER A 665 23.48 8.06 -21.77
CA SER A 665 23.63 8.34 -23.20
C SER A 665 23.30 7.09 -24.02
N VAL A 666 22.31 7.21 -24.90
CA VAL A 666 21.91 6.13 -25.80
C VAL A 666 22.66 6.27 -27.12
N ARG A 667 23.49 5.29 -27.47
CA ARG A 667 24.24 5.23 -28.74
C ARG A 667 23.87 3.97 -29.50
N LYS A 668 24.23 3.92 -30.78
CA LYS A 668 23.87 2.81 -31.67
C LYS A 668 24.41 1.46 -31.17
N ALA A 669 25.65 1.43 -30.69
CA ALA A 669 26.34 0.19 -30.27
C ALA A 669 26.36 -0.04 -28.74
N PHE A 670 26.19 1.02 -27.93
CA PHE A 670 26.30 0.94 -26.48
C PHE A 670 25.40 1.96 -25.78
N PHE A 671 25.12 1.72 -24.51
CA PHE A 671 24.71 2.74 -23.57
C PHE A 671 25.94 3.28 -22.84
N ARG A 672 25.95 4.55 -22.45
CA ARG A 672 27.00 5.10 -21.62
C ARG A 672 26.39 5.73 -20.38
N ILE A 673 26.88 5.32 -19.21
CA ILE A 673 26.56 5.95 -17.93
C ILE A 673 27.74 6.85 -17.57
N SER A 674 27.47 8.04 -17.06
CA SER A 674 28.51 8.94 -16.55
C SER A 674 28.07 9.67 -15.30
N LEU A 675 29.00 9.89 -14.36
CA LEU A 675 28.79 10.67 -13.15
C LEU A 675 29.83 11.78 -13.09
N TRP A 676 29.40 13.02 -12.97
CA TRP A 676 30.22 14.22 -13.05
C TRP A 676 30.58 14.73 -11.65
N THR A 677 31.83 15.12 -11.48
CA THR A 677 32.39 15.65 -10.23
C THR A 677 32.86 17.08 -10.40
N ARG A 678 32.85 17.87 -9.33
CA ARG A 678 33.24 19.28 -9.31
C ARG A 678 34.75 19.49 -9.47
N SER A 679 35.55 18.59 -8.91
CA SER A 679 37.00 18.56 -9.07
C SER A 679 37.51 17.27 -9.71
N SER A 680 38.76 17.29 -10.18
CA SER A 680 39.45 16.13 -10.79
C SER A 680 40.87 15.92 -10.27
N ASP A 681 41.26 16.65 -9.23
CA ASP A 681 42.62 16.72 -8.69
C ASP A 681 42.87 15.79 -7.48
N ASN A 682 41.82 15.21 -6.90
CA ASN A 682 41.93 14.36 -5.72
C ASN A 682 41.61 12.89 -6.04
N TYR A 683 42.67 12.07 -6.08
CA TYR A 683 42.60 10.63 -6.40
C TYR A 683 41.69 9.85 -5.44
N GLU A 684 41.91 9.96 -4.13
CA GLU A 684 41.15 9.18 -3.13
C GLU A 684 39.64 9.50 -3.21
N ARG A 685 39.33 10.80 -3.32
CA ARG A 685 37.96 11.30 -3.44
C ARG A 685 37.28 10.75 -4.70
N ALA A 686 37.97 10.81 -5.84
CA ALA A 686 37.45 10.29 -7.09
C ALA A 686 37.27 8.77 -7.05
N ILE A 687 38.24 8.01 -6.53
CA ILE A 687 38.15 6.55 -6.38
C ILE A 687 36.98 6.14 -5.47
N SER A 688 36.77 6.83 -4.34
CA SER A 688 35.63 6.58 -3.44
C SER A 688 34.30 6.76 -4.18
N ILE A 689 34.16 7.87 -4.92
CA ILE A 689 32.96 8.16 -5.73
C ILE A 689 32.74 7.07 -6.79
N GLY A 690 33.78 6.69 -7.52
CA GLY A 690 33.70 5.68 -8.57
C GLY A 690 33.32 4.29 -8.06
N ARG A 691 33.94 3.83 -6.95
CA ARG A 691 33.60 2.56 -6.29
C ARG A 691 32.15 2.56 -5.79
N THR A 692 31.68 3.70 -5.30
CA THR A 692 30.31 3.84 -4.81
C THR A 692 29.30 3.83 -5.95
N LEU A 693 29.59 4.50 -7.08
CA LEU A 693 28.77 4.40 -8.29
C LEU A 693 28.69 2.96 -8.79
N LYS A 694 29.83 2.28 -8.90
CA LYS A 694 29.91 0.88 -9.37
C LYS A 694 29.04 -0.05 -8.53
N ARG A 695 29.16 0.06 -7.21
CA ARG A 695 28.38 -0.73 -6.24
C ARG A 695 26.89 -0.39 -6.27
N SER A 696 26.55 0.90 -6.28
CA SER A 696 25.16 1.36 -6.17
C SER A 696 24.34 1.05 -7.41
N ALA A 697 24.92 1.23 -8.60
CA ALA A 697 24.25 1.00 -9.88
C ALA A 697 24.40 -0.44 -10.42
N ASN A 698 25.06 -1.33 -9.66
CA ASN A 698 25.34 -2.73 -10.04
C ASN A 698 25.96 -2.84 -11.44
N ILE A 699 27.01 -2.04 -11.67
CA ILE A 699 27.68 -1.94 -12.96
C ILE A 699 28.79 -2.98 -13.04
N ASP A 700 28.61 -3.97 -13.93
CA ASP A 700 29.66 -4.92 -14.30
C ASP A 700 30.56 -4.32 -15.38
N GLY A 701 31.86 -4.24 -15.09
CA GLY A 701 32.88 -3.70 -16.00
C GLY A 701 33.77 -2.67 -15.34
N VAL A 702 34.66 -2.06 -16.12
CA VAL A 702 35.63 -1.05 -15.63
C VAL A 702 35.03 0.33 -15.83
N LEU A 703 34.87 1.07 -14.74
CA LEU A 703 34.58 2.50 -14.80
C LEU A 703 35.89 3.25 -14.97
N GLU A 704 35.91 4.27 -15.82
CA GLU A 704 37.08 5.10 -16.09
C GLU A 704 36.80 6.55 -15.70
N PHE A 705 37.72 7.17 -14.96
CA PHE A 705 37.68 8.58 -14.62
C PHE A 705 38.48 9.40 -15.63
N GLN A 706 37.89 10.50 -16.09
CA GLN A 706 38.52 11.43 -17.01
C GLN A 706 38.26 12.87 -16.55
N SER A 707 39.31 13.67 -16.41
CA SER A 707 39.18 15.12 -16.19
C SER A 707 38.56 15.79 -17.41
N HIS A 708 37.71 16.78 -17.21
CA HIS A 708 37.11 17.55 -18.30
C HIS A 708 38.18 18.27 -19.13
N HIS A 709 39.26 18.75 -18.50
CA HIS A 709 40.39 19.40 -19.20
C HIS A 709 41.29 18.41 -19.94
N GLU A 710 41.57 17.23 -19.38
CA GLU A 710 42.44 16.21 -20.01
C GLU A 710 41.74 15.40 -21.09
N SER A 711 40.40 15.40 -21.16
CA SER A 711 39.64 14.73 -22.22
C SER A 711 39.95 15.23 -23.64
N THR A 712 40.71 16.32 -23.76
CA THR A 712 41.22 16.90 -25.02
C THR A 712 42.67 16.50 -25.36
N LYS A 713 43.40 15.83 -24.44
CA LYS A 713 44.79 15.40 -24.64
C LYS A 713 44.91 13.89 -24.51
N THR A 714 45.29 13.23 -25.60
CA THR A 714 45.63 11.80 -25.63
C THR A 714 46.74 11.49 -24.64
N GLY A 715 46.45 10.76 -23.55
CA GLY A 715 47.46 10.23 -22.62
C GLY A 715 47.34 10.57 -21.13
N GLY A 716 46.24 11.16 -20.65
CA GLY A 716 46.02 11.39 -19.20
C GLY A 716 45.91 10.09 -18.40
N LYS A 717 46.34 10.11 -17.12
CA LYS A 717 46.23 8.96 -16.20
C LYS A 717 44.75 8.65 -15.94
N ALA A 718 44.18 7.68 -16.66
CA ALA A 718 42.84 7.20 -16.42
C ALA A 718 42.80 6.42 -15.08
N TRP A 719 42.09 6.93 -14.09
CA TRP A 719 41.80 6.16 -12.88
C TRP A 719 40.68 5.19 -13.17
N THR A 720 40.76 3.98 -12.61
CA THR A 720 39.79 2.91 -12.88
C THR A 720 39.30 2.25 -11.60
N VAL A 721 38.05 1.80 -11.60
CA VAL A 721 37.41 1.10 -10.47
C VAL A 721 36.52 -0.05 -10.91
#